data_AF-B2TQI9-F1
#
_entry.id   AF-B2TQI9-F1
#
_cell.length_a   1.000
_cell.length_b   1.000
_cell.length_c   1.000
_cell.angle_alpha   90.00
_cell.angle_beta   90.00
_cell.angle_gamma   90.00
#
_symmetry.space_group_name_H-M   'P 1'
#
loop_
_entity.id
_entity.type
_entity.pdbx_description
1 polymer ?
#
loop_
_entity_poly.entity_id
_entity_poly.type
_entity_poly.pdbx_seq_one_letter_code
_entity_poly.pdbx_strand_id
1 'polypeptide(L)'
;MQEIFEGGIVIFNLQKKVIVLIMATTFISGIFPNVNAYAATSDLSKSQKNSSLENKSSKVKEQENNAEENKSEEKNSQKNNLKEDKLSESDSKEQDLKEDADEILDQEEKAPEPGWHVINGKRFYFTEDGMLEKKGWFEIEEYIYKGTESNPKVYEPILKKKEQTNSKVNKDKKDKDKTDLKSEDKIEDKESKKNIKDSEKVEKDNKEKEEDNSLENNEENDEIDSNSTSSKEDEYEVVDPSKDSNYVLHKNTYYFNDDHSVTTGWKDFSGKWYNFNEYGAMRTNWNYIDYKWYYLDEHGEMQRGWLEVGPNKYYLYSTGEMASGKMNIDDKWYYFNGSGILQTGFYTKDGKQCYSNKNGEMLSNEWIENNDKKYYVKANGELAIGNIIIDGEGESFTDSGLYKGGGKIDEYLYVEYLDVGNADCIFIKLPNGETALIDTGLNTKDSENKVIDFLENQNMKEDKDDKKIINHVIITHPHSDHIGGLYKILKNFNVEKIYMPERSYLEDCLDLEESGSESGDIKIMKEDYRVFKKTMDLIEDLDIEVINAVKGQDIDEDGILKFVNRDVYYAKPLDERVSANYWEINNQSAVVYLNYNDLGALFTGDIEWLAEKDIIESDLLAHSKVDVLKVPHHGINTSSSYAFVNYVGADIGIIPRETNQIMKNGAYTNLITGRVTLFETGLKDGVSLYATKDGWNVQY
;
A
#
# COMPACT_ATOMS: atom_id res chain seq x y z
N MET A 1 -24.01 39.99 -18.06
CA MET A 1 -23.95 39.18 -16.83
C MET A 1 -23.11 37.95 -17.18
N GLN A 2 -21.80 37.86 -16.84
CA GLN A 2 -21.08 38.46 -15.70
C GLN A 2 -21.76 38.05 -14.37
N GLU A 3 -21.12 37.42 -13.37
CA GLU A 3 -19.69 37.33 -13.01
C GLU A 3 -19.27 35.95 -12.44
N ILE A 4 -17.94 35.85 -12.31
CA ILE A 4 -17.09 34.89 -11.59
C ILE A 4 -17.30 34.94 -10.06
N PHE A 5 -16.98 33.84 -9.36
CA PHE A 5 -16.25 33.67 -8.07
C PHE A 5 -16.74 32.35 -7.43
N GLU A 6 -15.98 31.25 -7.50
CA GLU A 6 -14.79 30.86 -6.71
C GLU A 6 -15.14 29.96 -5.51
N GLY A 7 -14.15 29.20 -5.03
CA GLY A 7 -14.35 28.03 -4.19
C GLY A 7 -14.78 28.32 -2.75
N GLY A 8 -15.87 27.67 -2.32
CA GLY A 8 -16.28 27.63 -0.92
C GLY A 8 -15.56 26.53 -0.13
N ILE A 9 -14.40 26.84 0.46
CA ILE A 9 -13.86 26.02 1.55
C ILE A 9 -14.67 26.35 2.82
N VAL A 10 -15.39 25.37 3.36
CA VAL A 10 -16.06 25.51 4.67
C VAL A 10 -15.04 25.25 5.77
N ILE A 11 -14.41 26.31 6.27
CA ILE A 11 -13.47 26.24 7.38
C ILE A 11 -14.25 26.20 8.71
N PHE A 12 -14.31 25.04 9.35
CA PHE A 12 -14.61 24.95 10.79
C PHE A 12 -13.31 25.09 11.59
N ASN A 13 -13.23 26.12 12.43
CA ASN A 13 -12.08 26.34 13.30
C ASN A 13 -12.27 25.58 14.63
N LEU A 14 -11.72 24.36 14.69
CA LEU A 14 -11.44 23.63 15.93
C LEU A 14 -9.98 23.18 15.90
N GLN A 15 -9.29 23.35 17.03
CA GLN A 15 -7.83 23.26 17.09
C GLN A 15 -7.32 21.82 16.86
N LYS A 16 -6.35 21.70 15.94
CA LYS A 16 -5.41 20.56 15.76
C LYS A 16 -6.02 19.19 15.41
N LYS A 17 -6.30 18.97 14.12
CA LYS A 17 -5.88 17.82 13.29
C LYS A 17 -6.49 17.96 11.89
N VAL A 18 -5.72 17.74 10.83
CA VAL A 18 -6.22 17.76 9.44
C VAL A 18 -6.57 16.33 9.01
N ILE A 19 -7.80 16.12 8.55
CA ILE A 19 -8.24 14.92 7.85
C ILE A 19 -8.84 15.37 6.52
N VAL A 20 -8.33 14.88 5.41
CA VAL A 20 -8.87 15.15 4.07
C VAL A 20 -9.84 14.03 3.71
N LEU A 21 -11.13 14.33 3.61
CA LEU A 21 -12.15 13.37 3.18
C LEU A 21 -12.43 13.56 1.69
N ILE A 22 -12.00 12.63 0.85
CA ILE A 22 -12.31 12.61 -0.58
C ILE A 22 -13.70 11.98 -0.76
N MET A 23 -14.71 12.81 -1.05
CA MET A 23 -16.05 12.34 -1.43
C MET A 23 -16.03 11.81 -2.86
N ALA A 24 -16.00 10.49 -3.03
CA ALA A 24 -16.19 9.85 -4.32
C ALA A 24 -17.66 9.90 -4.75
N THR A 25 -17.98 10.70 -5.76
CA THR A 25 -19.33 10.74 -6.37
C THR A 25 -19.47 9.64 -7.42
N THR A 26 -20.33 8.65 -7.14
CA THR A 26 -20.74 7.63 -8.10
C THR A 26 -21.60 8.23 -9.21
N PHE A 27 -21.09 8.24 -10.44
CA PHE A 27 -21.89 8.58 -11.62
C PHE A 27 -22.66 7.36 -12.13
N ILE A 28 -24.00 7.44 -12.08
CA ILE A 28 -24.89 6.52 -12.80
C ILE A 28 -24.99 6.99 -14.25
N SER A 29 -24.82 6.06 -15.20
CA SER A 29 -24.86 6.35 -16.63
C SER A 29 -26.29 6.51 -17.16
N GLY A 30 -26.51 7.55 -17.97
CA GLY A 30 -27.77 7.81 -18.67
C GLY A 30 -27.49 8.35 -20.08
N ILE A 31 -28.05 7.71 -21.10
CA ILE A 31 -27.77 7.95 -22.52
C ILE A 31 -28.76 8.98 -23.09
N PHE A 32 -28.30 9.92 -23.94
CA PHE A 32 -28.86 10.38 -25.24
C PHE A 32 -28.28 11.77 -25.68
N PRO A 33 -28.40 12.21 -26.96
CA PRO A 33 -27.23 12.80 -27.65
C PRO A 33 -27.44 14.21 -28.26
N ASN A 34 -26.33 14.79 -28.75
CA ASN A 34 -26.20 15.86 -29.76
C ASN A 34 -26.96 17.20 -29.53
N VAL A 35 -26.24 18.34 -29.55
CA VAL A 35 -26.24 19.33 -30.68
C VAL A 35 -24.93 20.14 -30.71
N ASN A 36 -24.52 20.53 -31.92
CA ASN A 36 -23.35 21.30 -32.36
C ASN A 36 -23.18 22.77 -31.88
N ALA A 37 -21.93 23.09 -31.50
CA ALA A 37 -21.01 24.06 -32.18
C ALA A 37 -20.98 25.59 -31.90
N TYR A 38 -19.83 26.15 -32.36
CA TYR A 38 -19.43 27.56 -32.62
C TYR A 38 -18.85 28.44 -31.49
N ALA A 39 -17.53 28.29 -31.27
CA ALA A 39 -16.44 29.19 -31.72
C ALA A 39 -16.48 30.73 -31.50
N ALA A 40 -15.27 31.31 -31.66
CA ALA A 40 -14.88 32.74 -31.60
C ALA A 40 -14.59 33.27 -30.17
N THR A 41 -13.48 33.88 -29.75
CA THR A 41 -12.10 34.25 -30.24
C THR A 41 -11.79 35.63 -29.62
N SER A 42 -10.50 35.98 -29.45
CA SER A 42 -9.96 37.34 -29.29
C SER A 42 -10.27 38.09 -27.97
N ASP A 43 -9.42 39.01 -27.46
CA ASP A 43 -7.94 39.15 -27.46
C ASP A 43 -7.59 40.36 -26.54
N LEU A 44 -6.32 40.49 -26.09
CA LEU A 44 -5.68 41.75 -25.62
C LEU A 44 -6.30 42.49 -24.38
N SER A 45 -5.60 43.32 -23.58
CA SER A 45 -4.16 43.44 -23.26
C SER A 45 -3.88 44.43 -22.09
N LYS A 46 -2.72 44.29 -21.44
CA LYS A 46 -1.83 45.36 -20.90
C LYS A 46 -2.28 46.31 -19.75
N SER A 47 -1.56 46.15 -18.61
CA SER A 47 -0.80 47.21 -17.89
C SER A 47 -1.59 48.27 -17.05
N GLN A 48 -1.04 48.98 -16.04
CA GLN A 48 0.33 49.10 -15.51
C GLN A 48 0.35 49.70 -14.07
N LYS A 49 1.46 49.50 -13.34
CA LYS A 49 2.09 50.39 -12.32
C LYS A 49 1.53 50.57 -10.88
N ASN A 50 2.39 50.12 -9.95
CA ASN A 50 3.05 50.89 -8.87
C ASN A 50 2.27 51.85 -7.95
N SER A 51 2.40 51.59 -6.65
CA SER A 51 3.22 52.45 -5.79
C SER A 51 3.75 51.71 -4.56
N SER A 52 5.03 51.91 -4.24
CA SER A 52 5.67 51.52 -2.98
C SER A 52 5.66 52.70 -1.99
N LEU A 53 5.80 52.41 -0.69
CA LEU A 53 6.75 53.10 0.20
C LEU A 53 6.87 52.40 1.56
N GLU A 54 7.94 52.72 2.28
CA GLU A 54 8.59 51.83 3.24
C GLU A 54 8.40 52.20 4.73
N ASN A 55 8.67 51.20 5.58
CA ASN A 55 9.42 51.28 6.84
C ASN A 55 9.09 52.37 7.89
N LYS A 56 8.81 51.92 9.12
CA LYS A 56 9.76 52.10 10.24
C LYS A 56 9.56 51.15 11.42
N SER A 57 10.68 50.84 12.08
CA SER A 57 10.83 50.00 13.27
C SER A 57 10.95 50.87 14.53
N SER A 58 10.48 50.37 15.70
CA SER A 58 11.29 50.33 16.94
C SER A 58 10.56 49.74 18.18
N LYS A 59 10.88 48.48 18.53
CA LYS A 59 11.57 48.05 19.77
C LYS A 59 11.24 48.73 21.13
N VAL A 60 10.95 47.92 22.18
CA VAL A 60 11.62 47.84 23.54
C VAL A 60 10.68 47.59 24.77
N LYS A 61 11.16 46.70 25.68
CA LYS A 61 10.93 46.49 27.15
C LYS A 61 9.78 45.60 27.68
N GLU A 62 9.87 44.88 28.83
CA GLU A 62 10.95 44.19 29.63
C GLU A 62 10.32 43.51 30.90
N GLN A 63 11.08 42.67 31.63
CA GLN A 63 10.84 42.10 33.00
C GLN A 63 9.90 40.86 33.10
N GLU A 64 10.35 39.65 33.53
CA GLU A 64 10.88 39.15 34.85
C GLU A 64 9.74 38.73 35.83
N ASN A 65 9.81 37.69 36.69
CA ASN A 65 10.84 36.70 37.06
C ASN A 65 10.23 35.48 37.83
N ASN A 66 11.03 34.41 38.07
CA ASN A 66 10.86 33.31 39.06
C ASN A 66 9.67 32.32 38.85
N ALA A 67 9.63 31.07 39.34
CA ALA A 67 10.59 30.02 39.75
C ALA A 67 9.75 28.70 39.93
N GLU A 68 10.20 27.50 40.33
CA GLU A 68 11.49 27.00 40.85
C GLU A 68 11.66 25.47 40.52
N GLU A 69 12.36 24.68 41.35
CA GLU A 69 12.77 23.28 41.15
C GLU A 69 11.84 22.20 41.78
N ASN A 70 11.94 20.94 41.33
CA ASN A 70 12.47 19.85 42.18
C ASN A 70 12.81 18.54 41.41
N LYS A 71 13.83 17.81 41.92
CA LYS A 71 14.33 16.50 41.41
C LYS A 71 14.21 15.41 42.49
N SER A 72 14.00 14.17 42.04
CA SER A 72 14.51 12.90 42.64
C SER A 72 13.88 11.75 41.83
N GLU A 73 14.56 10.91 41.05
CA GLU A 73 15.68 10.00 41.37
C GLU A 73 15.48 9.15 42.63
N GLU A 74 15.19 7.86 42.44
CA GLU A 74 15.99 6.80 43.10
C GLU A 74 15.92 5.46 42.33
N LYS A 75 17.06 4.75 42.27
CA LYS A 75 17.20 3.36 41.82
C LYS A 75 17.78 2.53 42.98
N ASN A 76 17.19 1.38 43.28
CA ASN A 76 17.89 0.14 43.70
C ASN A 76 16.84 -0.97 43.84
N SER A 77 16.90 -2.09 43.12
CA SER A 77 17.88 -3.19 43.16
C SER A 77 17.73 -4.09 44.40
N GLN A 78 17.29 -5.34 44.16
CA GLN A 78 18.03 -6.55 44.54
C GLN A 78 17.33 -7.82 43.99
N LYS A 79 18.13 -8.86 43.75
CA LYS A 79 17.72 -10.15 43.19
C LYS A 79 18.48 -11.23 43.96
N ASN A 80 17.79 -12.17 44.59
CA ASN A 80 18.32 -13.50 44.98
C ASN A 80 17.22 -14.42 45.54
N ASN A 81 16.92 -15.50 44.80
CA ASN A 81 16.97 -16.91 45.22
C ASN A 81 16.86 -17.23 46.74
N LEU A 82 16.10 -18.24 47.21
CA LEU A 82 15.77 -19.54 46.59
C LEU A 82 14.64 -20.28 47.37
N LYS A 83 13.94 -21.19 46.66
CA LYS A 83 13.15 -22.36 47.11
C LYS A 83 11.69 -22.24 47.56
N GLU A 84 10.87 -22.97 46.79
CA GLU A 84 9.88 -23.98 47.21
C GLU A 84 8.98 -23.65 48.41
N ASP A 85 7.73 -23.28 48.11
CA ASP A 85 6.61 -24.11 48.55
C ASP A 85 5.53 -24.20 47.46
N LYS A 86 4.96 -25.40 47.29
CA LYS A 86 3.77 -25.61 46.46
C LYS A 86 2.55 -25.54 47.36
N LEU A 87 1.65 -24.58 47.14
CA LEU A 87 0.26 -24.69 47.54
C LEU A 87 -0.63 -23.82 46.63
N SER A 88 -1.89 -24.21 46.54
CA SER A 88 -2.87 -23.77 45.55
C SER A 88 -3.41 -22.37 45.79
N GLU A 89 -3.27 -21.49 44.81
CA GLU A 89 -4.08 -20.29 44.62
C GLU A 89 -4.64 -20.28 43.19
N SER A 90 -5.70 -21.06 42.97
CA SER A 90 -6.55 -21.01 41.77
C SER A 90 -7.97 -20.50 42.08
N ASP A 91 -8.39 -20.54 43.35
CA ASP A 91 -9.82 -20.58 43.68
C ASP A 91 -10.35 -19.23 44.21
N SER A 92 -9.48 -18.25 44.52
CA SER A 92 -9.89 -16.96 45.09
C SER A 92 -10.43 -15.95 44.07
N LYS A 93 -10.04 -16.03 42.78
CA LYS A 93 -10.52 -15.08 41.75
C LYS A 93 -11.85 -15.46 41.10
N GLU A 94 -12.22 -16.73 41.14
CA GLU A 94 -13.55 -17.19 40.70
C GLU A 94 -14.61 -16.91 41.78
N GLN A 95 -14.18 -16.71 43.02
CA GLN A 95 -15.05 -16.39 44.16
C GLN A 95 -15.39 -14.88 44.22
N ASP A 96 -14.42 -13.97 44.05
CA ASP A 96 -14.67 -12.50 44.06
C ASP A 96 -15.73 -12.08 43.01
N LEU A 97 -15.65 -12.60 41.77
CA LEU A 97 -16.60 -12.28 40.69
C LEU A 97 -17.97 -12.94 40.88
N LYS A 98 -18.02 -14.04 41.64
CA LYS A 98 -19.28 -14.68 42.01
C LYS A 98 -19.97 -13.90 43.12
N GLU A 99 -19.21 -13.38 44.10
CA GLU A 99 -19.72 -12.42 45.08
C GLU A 99 -20.23 -11.14 44.39
N ASP A 100 -19.53 -10.59 43.38
CA ASP A 100 -20.03 -9.43 42.60
C ASP A 100 -21.38 -9.70 41.87
N ALA A 101 -21.57 -10.92 41.34
CA ALA A 101 -22.79 -11.30 40.63
C ALA A 101 -23.95 -11.67 41.57
N ASP A 102 -23.63 -12.32 42.69
CA ASP A 102 -24.57 -12.64 43.76
C ASP A 102 -24.96 -11.38 44.56
N GLU A 103 -24.10 -10.34 44.65
CA GLU A 103 -24.43 -9.04 45.27
C GLU A 103 -25.41 -8.21 44.42
N ILE A 104 -25.44 -8.39 43.10
CA ILE A 104 -26.49 -7.84 42.22
C ILE A 104 -27.82 -8.55 42.44
N LEU A 105 -27.79 -9.86 42.70
CA LEU A 105 -28.97 -10.68 43.03
C LEU A 105 -29.60 -10.32 44.39
N ASP A 106 -28.84 -9.75 45.33
CA ASP A 106 -29.30 -9.46 46.70
C ASP A 106 -29.88 -8.03 46.88
N GLN A 107 -29.85 -7.18 45.84
CA GLN A 107 -30.38 -5.80 45.91
C GLN A 107 -31.79 -5.59 45.31
N GLU A 108 -32.33 -6.56 44.57
CA GLU A 108 -33.75 -6.63 44.20
C GLU A 108 -34.27 -8.06 44.44
N GLU A 109 -35.51 -8.23 44.96
CA GLU A 109 -36.12 -9.55 45.27
C GLU A 109 -36.47 -10.42 44.02
N LYS A 110 -35.78 -10.20 42.90
CA LYS A 110 -35.94 -10.93 41.64
C LYS A 110 -34.59 -11.23 41.02
N ALA A 111 -34.43 -12.46 40.53
CA ALA A 111 -33.34 -12.80 39.63
C ALA A 111 -33.30 -11.82 38.43
N PRO A 112 -32.10 -11.40 37.97
CA PRO A 112 -31.98 -10.50 36.84
C PRO A 112 -32.62 -11.14 35.60
N GLU A 113 -33.30 -10.34 34.79
CA GLU A 113 -34.05 -10.85 33.64
C GLU A 113 -33.10 -11.60 32.66
N PRO A 114 -33.52 -12.74 32.08
CA PRO A 114 -32.68 -13.50 31.16
C PRO A 114 -32.17 -12.65 30.01
N GLY A 115 -30.86 -12.70 29.74
CA GLY A 115 -30.20 -11.84 28.77
C GLY A 115 -28.79 -11.43 29.18
N TRP A 116 -28.31 -10.33 28.60
CA TRP A 116 -26.95 -9.84 28.79
C TRP A 116 -26.83 -8.81 29.91
N HIS A 117 -25.93 -9.08 30.87
CA HIS A 117 -25.63 -8.16 31.96
C HIS A 117 -24.15 -7.78 31.95
N VAL A 118 -23.82 -6.58 32.44
CA VAL A 118 -22.45 -6.09 32.56
C VAL A 118 -22.13 -5.84 34.02
N ILE A 119 -21.18 -6.61 34.56
CA ILE A 119 -20.80 -6.64 35.97
C ILE A 119 -19.30 -6.33 36.02
N ASN A 120 -18.92 -5.28 36.75
CA ASN A 120 -17.52 -4.81 36.87
C ASN A 120 -16.76 -4.71 35.53
N GLY A 121 -17.44 -4.23 34.50
CA GLY A 121 -16.90 -4.03 33.15
C GLY A 121 -16.77 -5.30 32.30
N LYS A 122 -17.13 -6.47 32.83
CA LYS A 122 -17.21 -7.74 32.12
C LYS A 122 -18.66 -8.06 31.77
N ARG A 123 -18.89 -8.78 30.67
CA ARG A 123 -20.23 -9.10 30.17
C ARG A 123 -20.53 -10.59 30.37
N PHE A 124 -21.72 -10.88 30.89
CA PHE A 124 -22.19 -12.21 31.29
C PHE A 124 -23.59 -12.46 30.71
N TYR A 125 -23.93 -13.73 30.47
CA TYR A 125 -25.26 -14.13 30.03
C TYR A 125 -26.03 -14.79 31.18
N PHE A 126 -27.25 -14.35 31.43
CA PHE A 126 -28.17 -14.91 32.42
C PHE A 126 -29.31 -15.65 31.74
N THR A 127 -29.66 -16.80 32.30
CA THR A 127 -30.78 -17.66 31.90
C THR A 127 -31.90 -17.56 32.94
N GLU A 128 -33.05 -18.21 32.70
CA GLU A 128 -34.12 -18.34 33.70
C GLU A 128 -33.64 -19.00 35.01
N ASP A 129 -32.57 -19.81 34.94
CA ASP A 129 -31.96 -20.50 36.08
C ASP A 129 -30.77 -19.74 36.72
N GLY A 130 -30.45 -18.52 36.25
CA GLY A 130 -29.32 -17.69 36.72
C GLY A 130 -28.16 -17.56 35.73
N MET A 131 -26.99 -17.14 36.21
CA MET A 131 -25.81 -16.91 35.37
C MET A 131 -25.36 -18.18 34.64
N LEU A 132 -24.99 -18.05 33.36
CA LEU A 132 -24.47 -19.16 32.56
C LEU A 132 -23.03 -19.54 32.97
N GLU A 133 -22.89 -20.46 33.91
CA GLU A 133 -21.59 -20.99 34.40
C GLU A 133 -20.87 -21.93 33.39
N LYS A 134 -20.98 -21.67 32.07
CA LYS A 134 -20.37 -22.49 31.02
C LYS A 134 -19.18 -21.79 30.37
N LYS A 135 -18.12 -22.55 30.10
CA LYS A 135 -16.84 -22.09 29.52
C LYS A 135 -16.68 -22.59 28.09
N GLY A 136 -16.10 -21.79 27.20
CA GLY A 136 -15.89 -22.11 25.79
C GLY A 136 -16.93 -21.54 24.83
N TRP A 137 -17.06 -22.18 23.66
CA TRP A 137 -17.90 -21.72 22.54
C TRP A 137 -19.38 -22.05 22.72
N PHE A 138 -20.26 -21.04 22.58
CA PHE A 138 -21.72 -21.19 22.62
C PHE A 138 -22.41 -20.33 21.55
N GLU A 139 -23.39 -20.91 20.86
CA GLU A 139 -24.34 -20.17 20.02
C GLU A 139 -25.55 -19.76 20.87
N ILE A 140 -25.93 -18.49 20.80
CA ILE A 140 -27.09 -17.92 21.50
C ILE A 140 -28.04 -17.35 20.44
N GLU A 141 -29.32 -17.67 20.58
CA GLU A 141 -30.41 -17.25 19.71
C GLU A 141 -31.08 -15.98 20.27
N GLU A 142 -30.97 -14.86 19.55
CA GLU A 142 -31.38 -13.54 20.01
C GLU A 142 -32.30 -12.86 19.00
N TYR A 143 -33.47 -12.39 19.43
CA TYR A 143 -34.31 -11.54 18.59
C TYR A 143 -33.88 -10.07 18.72
N ILE A 144 -33.33 -9.50 17.66
CA ILE A 144 -32.84 -8.12 17.64
C ILE A 144 -33.83 -7.21 16.90
N TYR A 145 -34.16 -6.05 17.49
CA TYR A 145 -35.04 -5.07 16.87
C TYR A 145 -34.37 -4.35 15.68
N LYS A 146 -35.09 -4.14 14.58
CA LYS A 146 -34.59 -3.51 13.33
C LYS A 146 -34.24 -2.01 13.45
N GLY A 147 -34.35 -1.41 14.64
CA GLY A 147 -34.16 0.02 14.87
C GLY A 147 -32.71 0.44 15.10
N THR A 148 -32.10 1.01 14.07
CA THR A 148 -30.78 1.70 14.03
C THR A 148 -29.53 0.83 14.27
N GLU A 149 -28.69 0.74 13.24
CA GLU A 149 -27.51 -0.13 13.08
C GLU A 149 -26.31 0.17 14.03
N SER A 150 -26.49 1.03 15.03
CA SER A 150 -25.44 1.42 15.98
C SER A 150 -25.69 0.98 17.43
N ASN A 151 -26.83 0.33 17.73
CA ASN A 151 -27.08 -0.24 19.05
C ASN A 151 -28.12 -1.38 18.95
N PRO A 152 -27.70 -2.66 18.93
CA PRO A 152 -28.62 -3.79 18.84
C PRO A 152 -29.42 -3.93 20.14
N LYS A 153 -30.63 -3.36 20.15
CA LYS A 153 -31.61 -3.68 21.19
C LYS A 153 -32.07 -5.12 21.01
N VAL A 154 -31.46 -6.00 21.80
CA VAL A 154 -31.97 -7.35 22.06
C VAL A 154 -33.39 -7.23 22.61
N TYR A 155 -34.25 -8.18 22.28
CA TYR A 155 -35.58 -8.28 22.86
C TYR A 155 -35.50 -8.67 24.33
N GLU A 156 -35.42 -7.66 25.20
CA GLU A 156 -35.88 -7.75 26.59
C GLU A 156 -37.43 -7.78 26.57
N PRO A 157 -38.09 -8.65 27.34
CA PRO A 157 -39.55 -8.83 27.29
C PRO A 157 -40.31 -7.64 27.89
N ILE A 158 -40.57 -6.60 27.08
CA ILE A 158 -41.25 -5.38 27.54
C ILE A 158 -42.73 -5.65 27.84
N LEU A 159 -43.06 -5.70 29.13
CA LEU A 159 -44.41 -5.76 29.70
C LEU A 159 -45.24 -4.50 29.36
N LYS A 160 -45.85 -4.44 28.16
CA LYS A 160 -46.74 -3.32 27.77
C LYS A 160 -48.15 -3.47 28.33
N LYS A 161 -48.59 -2.46 29.09
CA LYS A 161 -49.95 -2.35 29.62
C LYS A 161 -50.94 -1.93 28.50
N LYS A 162 -51.99 -2.72 28.26
CA LYS A 162 -53.03 -2.41 27.27
C LYS A 162 -53.87 -1.20 27.68
N GLU A 163 -53.83 -0.13 26.88
CA GLU A 163 -54.85 0.93 26.90
C GLU A 163 -56.02 0.56 25.99
N GLN A 164 -57.25 0.72 26.48
CA GLN A 164 -58.46 0.57 25.65
C GLN A 164 -58.91 1.92 25.10
N THR A 165 -58.99 2.06 23.77
CA THR A 165 -59.70 3.16 23.13
C THR A 165 -60.88 2.65 22.28
N ASN A 166 -62.07 3.08 22.65
CA ASN A 166 -63.32 2.83 21.93
C ASN A 166 -63.73 4.12 21.21
N SER A 167 -63.94 4.09 19.90
CA SER A 167 -64.85 5.03 19.22
C SER A 167 -65.40 4.41 17.92
N LYS A 168 -66.50 4.98 17.41
CA LYS A 168 -67.49 4.26 16.58
C LYS A 168 -68.13 5.23 15.57
N VAL A 169 -68.65 4.69 14.45
CA VAL A 169 -69.71 5.24 13.56
C VAL A 169 -69.31 6.05 12.29
N ASN A 170 -69.44 5.39 11.12
CA ASN A 170 -70.00 5.84 9.81
C ASN A 170 -69.32 6.98 8.99
N LYS A 171 -69.47 7.13 7.66
CA LYS A 171 -70.51 6.66 6.70
C LYS A 171 -70.11 6.73 5.19
N ASP A 172 -70.86 6.00 4.34
CA ASP A 172 -71.23 6.25 2.92
C ASP A 172 -70.20 6.28 1.74
N LYS A 173 -70.15 5.15 1.00
CA LYS A 173 -70.28 4.94 -0.48
C LYS A 173 -69.90 6.05 -1.50
N LYS A 174 -69.05 5.68 -2.48
CA LYS A 174 -69.48 5.48 -3.90
C LYS A 174 -68.41 4.84 -4.81
N ASP A 175 -68.86 3.99 -5.74
CA ASP A 175 -68.05 3.27 -6.74
C ASP A 175 -67.65 4.10 -7.97
N LYS A 176 -66.54 3.69 -8.61
CA LYS A 176 -66.55 3.24 -10.02
C LYS A 176 -65.23 2.60 -10.47
N ASP A 177 -65.35 1.49 -11.22
CA ASP A 177 -64.59 1.05 -12.42
C ASP A 177 -63.27 1.77 -12.75
N LYS A 178 -62.17 1.14 -13.23
CA LYS A 178 -61.83 -0.21 -13.75
C LYS A 178 -60.27 -0.21 -13.88
N THR A 179 -59.47 -1.26 -14.11
CA THR A 179 -59.55 -2.51 -14.90
C THR A 179 -58.26 -3.31 -14.60
N ASP A 180 -58.28 -4.65 -14.78
CA ASP A 180 -57.16 -5.49 -15.29
C ASP A 180 -55.80 -5.57 -14.52
N LEU A 181 -55.06 -6.68 -14.47
CA LEU A 181 -55.22 -8.08 -14.92
C LEU A 181 -54.10 -8.94 -14.26
N LYS A 182 -54.39 -10.22 -13.93
CA LYS A 182 -53.41 -11.34 -13.73
C LYS A 182 -52.42 -11.25 -12.54
N SER A 183 -51.94 -12.34 -11.94
CA SER A 183 -52.40 -13.75 -11.82
C SER A 183 -51.53 -14.46 -10.77
N GLU A 184 -52.16 -15.33 -9.97
CA GLU A 184 -51.73 -16.68 -9.50
C GLU A 184 -50.24 -17.11 -9.69
N ASP A 185 -49.62 -17.88 -8.80
CA ASP A 185 -50.03 -18.38 -7.48
C ASP A 185 -48.81 -18.88 -6.67
N LYS A 186 -49.02 -19.17 -5.37
CA LYS A 186 -48.05 -19.86 -4.51
C LYS A 186 -48.55 -21.23 -4.08
N ILE A 187 -47.72 -22.25 -4.36
CA ILE A 187 -47.43 -23.41 -3.49
C ILE A 187 -48.61 -24.40 -3.27
N GLU A 188 -48.51 -25.57 -3.90
CA GLU A 188 -49.09 -26.80 -3.34
C GLU A 188 -48.24 -27.31 -2.17
N ASP A 189 -48.90 -27.96 -1.19
CA ASP A 189 -48.29 -28.47 0.02
C ASP A 189 -48.67 -29.96 0.24
N LYS A 190 -47.66 -30.77 0.59
CA LYS A 190 -47.69 -32.06 1.31
C LYS A 190 -48.17 -33.41 0.68
N GLU A 191 -47.28 -34.39 0.94
CA GLU A 191 -47.54 -35.77 1.42
C GLU A 191 -48.20 -36.81 0.47
N SER A 192 -47.68 -38.02 0.23
CA SER A 192 -46.79 -38.86 1.06
C SER A 192 -46.38 -40.21 0.37
N LYS A 193 -45.26 -40.77 0.84
CA LYS A 193 -44.91 -42.21 1.00
C LYS A 193 -45.10 -43.23 -0.17
N LYS A 194 -43.97 -43.89 -0.45
CA LYS A 194 -43.72 -45.37 -0.52
C LYS A 194 -43.39 -46.02 -1.88
N ASN A 195 -42.09 -46.34 -2.01
CA ASN A 195 -41.51 -47.59 -2.50
C ASN A 195 -41.72 -48.12 -3.94
N ILE A 196 -40.60 -48.12 -4.66
CA ILE A 196 -39.96 -49.30 -5.29
C ILE A 196 -40.52 -49.80 -6.64
N LYS A 197 -39.60 -49.72 -7.63
CA LYS A 197 -39.35 -50.60 -8.81
C LYS A 197 -39.86 -50.25 -10.22
N ASP A 198 -38.85 -50.26 -11.08
CA ASP A 198 -38.74 -50.89 -12.41
C ASP A 198 -39.43 -50.28 -13.64
N SER A 199 -38.54 -49.98 -14.60
CA SER A 199 -38.64 -50.20 -16.04
C SER A 199 -39.55 -49.33 -16.94
N GLU A 200 -38.84 -48.61 -17.81
CA GLU A 200 -39.03 -48.58 -19.27
C GLU A 200 -40.37 -48.15 -19.91
N LYS A 201 -40.23 -47.09 -20.72
CA LYS A 201 -40.63 -47.00 -22.14
C LYS A 201 -42.08 -46.72 -22.55
N VAL A 202 -42.11 -45.70 -23.44
CA VAL A 202 -42.79 -45.68 -24.75
C VAL A 202 -44.25 -45.24 -24.77
N GLU A 203 -44.37 -44.01 -25.25
CA GLU A 203 -45.28 -43.55 -26.31
C GLU A 203 -46.81 -43.71 -26.20
N LYS A 204 -47.41 -42.53 -26.39
CA LYS A 204 -48.38 -42.20 -27.44
C LYS A 204 -49.87 -42.17 -27.10
N ASP A 205 -50.41 -41.05 -27.57
CA ASP A 205 -51.64 -40.92 -28.32
C ASP A 205 -52.98 -40.95 -27.57
N ASN A 206 -53.44 -39.72 -27.37
CA ASN A 206 -54.61 -39.17 -28.06
C ASN A 206 -55.99 -39.56 -27.53
N LYS A 207 -56.77 -38.47 -27.36
CA LYS A 207 -58.21 -38.37 -27.66
C LYS A 207 -59.11 -39.18 -26.71
N GLU A 208 -60.31 -38.71 -26.37
CA GLU A 208 -61.00 -37.47 -26.71
C GLU A 208 -62.05 -37.21 -25.61
N LYS A 209 -62.73 -36.06 -25.69
CA LYS A 209 -64.19 -35.89 -25.54
C LYS A 209 -65.00 -36.95 -24.76
N GLU A 210 -66.03 -36.60 -24.01
CA GLU A 210 -66.76 -35.34 -23.80
C GLU A 210 -67.64 -35.57 -22.55
N GLU A 211 -68.32 -34.52 -22.08
CA GLU A 211 -69.73 -34.52 -21.60
C GLU A 211 -70.21 -35.71 -20.70
N ASP A 212 -70.95 -35.49 -19.61
CA ASP A 212 -71.85 -34.37 -19.37
C ASP A 212 -72.31 -34.32 -17.90
N ASN A 213 -73.07 -33.26 -17.58
CA ASN A 213 -74.28 -33.28 -16.73
C ASN A 213 -74.44 -34.39 -15.66
N SER A 214 -74.78 -34.08 -14.40
CA SER A 214 -75.58 -32.93 -13.95
C SER A 214 -75.86 -33.04 -12.43
N LEU A 215 -76.33 -31.94 -11.82
CA LEU A 215 -77.48 -31.82 -10.87
C LEU A 215 -77.60 -32.90 -9.74
N GLU A 216 -77.88 -32.57 -8.48
CA GLU A 216 -78.70 -31.47 -7.96
C GLU A 216 -78.57 -31.43 -6.40
N ASN A 217 -78.85 -30.27 -5.78
CA ASN A 217 -79.71 -30.04 -4.58
C ASN A 217 -79.69 -31.04 -3.38
N ASN A 218 -79.84 -30.64 -2.10
CA ASN A 218 -80.34 -29.38 -1.54
C ASN A 218 -80.05 -29.27 -0.02
N GLU A 219 -80.22 -28.05 0.54
CA GLU A 219 -80.79 -27.69 1.86
C GLU A 219 -80.19 -28.34 3.14
N GLU A 220 -79.48 -27.56 3.97
CA GLU A 220 -80.00 -26.70 5.08
C GLU A 220 -80.34 -27.46 6.37
N ASN A 221 -79.77 -27.02 7.51
CA ASN A 221 -80.51 -26.42 8.65
C ASN A 221 -79.55 -25.99 9.78
N ASP A 222 -79.86 -24.86 10.41
CA ASP A 222 -79.16 -24.28 11.58
C ASP A 222 -79.62 -24.90 12.92
N GLU A 223 -78.85 -24.72 14.00
CA GLU A 223 -79.34 -24.06 15.24
C GLU A 223 -78.22 -23.76 16.28
N ILE A 224 -78.57 -23.14 17.42
CA ILE A 224 -77.80 -22.11 18.17
C ILE A 224 -77.49 -22.51 19.64
N ASP A 225 -76.67 -21.68 20.31
CA ASP A 225 -76.54 -21.44 21.78
C ASP A 225 -75.43 -22.26 22.52
N SER A 226 -74.75 -21.78 23.58
CA SER A 226 -75.01 -20.63 24.49
C SER A 226 -73.74 -20.09 25.21
N ASN A 227 -73.91 -19.09 26.08
CA ASN A 227 -72.89 -18.14 26.58
C ASN A 227 -72.40 -18.40 28.03
N SER A 228 -71.18 -17.98 28.40
CA SER A 228 -70.69 -17.89 29.81
C SER A 228 -69.48 -16.95 29.98
N THR A 229 -69.29 -16.33 31.16
CA THR A 229 -68.27 -15.29 31.44
C THR A 229 -67.73 -15.28 32.88
N SER A 230 -66.50 -14.77 33.07
CA SER A 230 -65.72 -14.44 34.31
C SER A 230 -64.42 -15.27 34.36
N SER A 231 -63.23 -14.76 34.73
CA SER A 231 -62.82 -13.52 35.44
C SER A 231 -61.61 -12.83 34.78
N LYS A 232 -61.19 -11.63 35.24
CA LYS A 232 -60.03 -10.89 34.71
C LYS A 232 -58.80 -11.01 35.62
N GLU A 233 -57.69 -11.43 35.04
CA GLU A 233 -56.33 -11.20 35.54
C GLU A 233 -55.69 -10.05 34.75
N ASP A 234 -54.67 -9.37 35.30
CA ASP A 234 -53.91 -8.34 34.57
C ASP A 234 -52.96 -9.02 33.57
N GLU A 235 -53.52 -9.40 32.43
CA GLU A 235 -52.85 -10.13 31.37
C GLU A 235 -51.86 -9.22 30.61
N TYR A 236 -50.58 -9.32 30.97
CA TYR A 236 -49.49 -8.77 30.18
C TYR A 236 -49.33 -9.59 28.90
N GLU A 237 -49.47 -8.93 27.75
CA GLU A 237 -49.34 -9.60 26.47
C GLU A 237 -47.86 -9.86 26.18
N VAL A 238 -47.41 -11.10 26.39
CA VAL A 238 -46.08 -11.55 25.97
C VAL A 238 -46.02 -11.45 24.45
N VAL A 239 -45.37 -10.40 23.96
CA VAL A 239 -45.11 -10.26 22.52
C VAL A 239 -44.14 -11.37 22.15
N ASP A 240 -44.56 -12.23 21.22
CA ASP A 240 -43.68 -13.22 20.62
C ASP A 240 -42.87 -12.53 19.51
N PRO A 241 -41.57 -12.26 19.70
CA PRO A 241 -40.77 -11.52 18.73
C PRO A 241 -40.58 -12.30 17.42
N SER A 242 -40.82 -13.62 17.39
CA SER A 242 -40.81 -14.40 16.14
C SER A 242 -41.99 -14.06 15.23
N LYS A 243 -43.06 -13.46 15.78
CA LYS A 243 -44.26 -13.02 15.05
C LYS A 243 -44.24 -11.52 14.71
N ASP A 244 -43.37 -10.73 15.31
CA ASP A 244 -43.23 -9.30 14.99
C ASP A 244 -42.16 -9.09 13.91
N SER A 245 -42.58 -8.60 12.75
CA SER A 245 -41.69 -8.31 11.62
C SER A 245 -40.65 -7.21 11.90
N ASN A 246 -40.73 -6.51 13.04
CA ASN A 246 -39.71 -5.58 13.50
C ASN A 246 -38.52 -6.26 14.20
N TYR A 247 -38.59 -7.55 14.52
CA TYR A 247 -37.48 -8.31 15.10
C TYR A 247 -36.88 -9.30 14.08
N VAL A 248 -35.60 -9.65 14.28
CA VAL A 248 -34.87 -10.63 13.47
C VAL A 248 -34.08 -11.54 14.39
N LEU A 249 -34.32 -12.85 14.27
CA LEU A 249 -33.53 -13.86 14.96
C LEU A 249 -32.09 -13.86 14.44
N HIS A 250 -31.15 -13.59 15.34
CA HIS A 250 -29.71 -13.71 15.13
C HIS A 250 -29.20 -14.93 15.91
N LYS A 251 -28.33 -15.70 15.27
CA LYS A 251 -27.55 -16.78 15.88
C LYS A 251 -26.14 -16.25 16.06
N ASN A 252 -25.83 -15.84 17.28
CA ASN A 252 -24.55 -15.22 17.62
C ASN A 252 -23.68 -16.23 18.38
N THR A 253 -22.45 -16.42 17.92
CA THR A 253 -21.48 -17.30 18.59
C THR A 253 -20.62 -16.47 19.54
N TYR A 254 -20.46 -16.94 20.77
CA TYR A 254 -19.68 -16.29 21.84
C TYR A 254 -18.64 -17.26 22.38
N TYR A 255 -17.54 -16.73 22.95
CA TYR A 255 -16.60 -17.51 23.74
C TYR A 255 -16.57 -17.02 25.19
N PHE A 256 -16.98 -17.88 26.11
CA PHE A 256 -16.99 -17.64 27.55
C PHE A 256 -15.64 -18.06 28.15
N ASN A 257 -14.97 -17.13 28.84
CA ASN A 257 -13.67 -17.32 29.47
C ASN A 257 -13.78 -18.18 30.75
N ASP A 258 -12.63 -18.48 31.37
CA ASP A 258 -12.58 -19.24 32.62
C ASP A 258 -13.28 -18.55 33.81
N ASP A 259 -13.54 -17.25 33.72
CA ASP A 259 -14.32 -16.48 34.71
C ASP A 259 -15.78 -16.28 34.30
N HIS A 260 -16.28 -17.05 33.31
CA HIS A 260 -17.64 -17.01 32.76
C HIS A 260 -18.02 -15.70 32.05
N SER A 261 -17.07 -14.77 31.86
CA SER A 261 -17.29 -13.57 31.05
C SER A 261 -17.07 -13.81 29.55
N VAL A 262 -17.78 -13.12 28.66
CA VAL A 262 -17.55 -13.24 27.21
C VAL A 262 -16.30 -12.51 26.74
N THR A 263 -15.63 -13.11 25.76
CA THR A 263 -14.44 -12.55 25.09
C THR A 263 -14.82 -11.42 24.14
N THR A 264 -14.06 -10.32 24.17
CA THR A 264 -14.16 -9.19 23.23
C THR A 264 -12.81 -8.97 22.54
N GLY A 265 -12.82 -8.44 21.32
CA GLY A 265 -11.60 -8.10 20.57
C GLY A 265 -10.88 -9.32 19.98
N TRP A 266 -9.60 -9.17 19.67
CA TRP A 266 -8.78 -10.24 19.10
C TRP A 266 -8.38 -11.29 20.15
N LYS A 267 -8.51 -12.57 19.81
CA LYS A 267 -8.15 -13.70 20.66
C LYS A 267 -7.50 -14.82 19.83
N ASP A 268 -6.39 -15.34 20.33
CA ASP A 268 -5.74 -16.53 19.79
C ASP A 268 -6.20 -17.79 20.55
N PHE A 269 -6.61 -18.80 19.80
CA PHE A 269 -6.86 -20.15 20.31
C PHE A 269 -5.99 -21.13 19.52
N SER A 270 -4.84 -21.52 20.10
CA SER A 270 -3.92 -22.51 19.54
C SER A 270 -3.38 -22.16 18.12
N GLY A 271 -3.13 -20.88 17.85
CA GLY A 271 -2.62 -20.35 16.57
C GLY A 271 -3.71 -19.85 15.61
N LYS A 272 -4.98 -20.13 15.92
CA LYS A 272 -6.16 -19.64 15.19
C LYS A 272 -6.67 -18.37 15.84
N TRP A 273 -6.73 -17.30 15.04
CA TRP A 273 -7.14 -15.98 15.52
C TRP A 273 -8.61 -15.74 15.22
N TYR A 274 -9.32 -15.20 16.18
CA TYR A 274 -10.73 -14.83 16.10
C TYR A 274 -10.86 -13.38 16.57
N ASN A 275 -11.88 -12.66 16.08
CA ASN A 275 -12.23 -11.34 16.61
C ASN A 275 -13.69 -11.36 17.07
N PHE A 276 -13.91 -10.82 18.27
CA PHE A 276 -15.23 -10.62 18.85
C PHE A 276 -15.53 -9.12 18.89
N ASN A 277 -16.76 -8.71 18.59
CA ASN A 277 -17.15 -7.31 18.68
C ASN A 277 -17.20 -6.81 20.14
N GLU A 278 -17.57 -5.54 20.34
CA GLU A 278 -17.72 -4.94 21.69
C GLU A 278 -18.77 -5.63 22.57
N TYR A 279 -19.71 -6.35 21.95
CA TYR A 279 -20.75 -7.16 22.60
C TYR A 279 -20.29 -8.60 22.89
N GLY A 280 -19.09 -8.98 22.46
CA GLY A 280 -18.52 -10.32 22.60
C GLY A 280 -19.04 -11.34 21.57
N ALA A 281 -19.83 -10.91 20.60
CA ALA A 281 -20.25 -11.79 19.51
C ALA A 281 -19.11 -11.95 18.49
N MET A 282 -18.83 -13.19 18.11
CA MET A 282 -17.80 -13.57 17.15
C MET A 282 -18.10 -12.96 15.78
N ARG A 283 -17.10 -12.32 15.18
CA ARG A 283 -17.18 -11.77 13.83
C ARG A 283 -16.88 -12.86 12.80
N THR A 284 -17.57 -12.78 11.68
CA THR A 284 -17.34 -13.56 10.46
C THR A 284 -17.34 -12.62 9.26
N ASN A 285 -16.90 -13.10 8.10
CA ASN A 285 -16.75 -12.36 6.85
C ASN A 285 -15.77 -11.17 6.96
N TRP A 286 -15.89 -10.20 6.04
CA TRP A 286 -15.08 -8.99 5.99
C TRP A 286 -15.37 -8.05 7.17
N ASN A 287 -14.32 -7.69 7.91
CA ASN A 287 -14.41 -6.80 9.05
C ASN A 287 -13.32 -5.72 8.99
N TYR A 288 -13.72 -4.47 9.20
CA TYR A 288 -12.82 -3.33 9.33
C TYR A 288 -12.50 -3.09 10.80
N ILE A 289 -11.26 -3.35 11.20
CA ILE A 289 -10.78 -3.33 12.59
C ILE A 289 -9.46 -2.55 12.60
N ASP A 290 -9.31 -1.59 13.51
CA ASP A 290 -8.09 -0.77 13.68
C ASP A 290 -7.53 -0.21 12.36
N TYR A 291 -8.44 0.32 11.53
CA TYR A 291 -8.20 0.89 10.20
C TYR A 291 -7.77 -0.10 9.09
N LYS A 292 -7.84 -1.40 9.34
CA LYS A 292 -7.47 -2.46 8.39
C LYS A 292 -8.61 -3.42 8.13
N TRP A 293 -8.65 -4.02 6.94
CA TRP A 293 -9.61 -5.06 6.59
C TRP A 293 -9.06 -6.45 6.90
N TYR A 294 -9.89 -7.29 7.51
CA TYR A 294 -9.63 -8.70 7.81
C TYR A 294 -10.80 -9.53 7.27
N TYR A 295 -10.55 -10.78 6.92
CA TYR A 295 -11.61 -11.75 6.66
C TYR A 295 -11.55 -12.88 7.69
N LEU A 296 -12.67 -13.11 8.36
CA LEU A 296 -12.88 -14.22 9.27
C LEU A 296 -13.84 -15.19 8.55
N ASP A 297 -13.60 -16.49 8.59
CA ASP A 297 -14.47 -17.45 7.88
C ASP A 297 -15.82 -17.65 8.60
N GLU A 298 -16.62 -18.61 8.13
CA GLU A 298 -17.93 -18.94 8.73
C GLU A 298 -17.81 -19.51 10.15
N HIS A 299 -16.62 -19.96 10.56
CA HIS A 299 -16.30 -20.39 11.92
C HIS A 299 -15.60 -19.28 12.73
N GLY A 300 -15.42 -18.09 12.16
CA GLY A 300 -14.74 -16.95 12.78
C GLY A 300 -13.22 -17.03 12.74
N GLU A 301 -12.62 -17.98 12.01
CA GLU A 301 -11.17 -18.08 11.91
C GLU A 301 -10.63 -17.05 10.92
N MET A 302 -9.72 -16.19 11.39
CA MET A 302 -9.05 -15.18 10.58
C MET A 302 -8.18 -15.83 9.51
N GLN A 303 -8.51 -15.55 8.26
CA GLN A 303 -7.83 -16.10 7.09
C GLN A 303 -6.50 -15.37 6.81
N ARG A 304 -5.62 -16.03 6.06
CA ARG A 304 -4.27 -15.57 5.70
C ARG A 304 -3.92 -16.08 4.29
N GLY A 305 -3.06 -15.37 3.57
CA GLY A 305 -2.65 -15.73 2.21
C GLY A 305 -3.73 -15.49 1.15
N TRP A 306 -3.72 -16.27 0.08
CA TRP A 306 -4.70 -16.17 -1.00
C TRP A 306 -6.11 -16.56 -0.52
N LEU A 307 -7.08 -15.69 -0.77
CA LEU A 307 -8.49 -15.86 -0.38
C LEU A 307 -9.39 -15.65 -1.60
N GLU A 308 -10.42 -16.49 -1.76
CA GLU A 308 -11.44 -16.36 -2.79
C GLU A 308 -12.81 -16.18 -2.13
N VAL A 309 -13.53 -15.10 -2.46
CA VAL A 309 -14.87 -14.80 -1.93
C VAL A 309 -15.79 -14.47 -3.11
N GLY A 310 -16.65 -15.42 -3.47
CA GLY A 310 -17.45 -15.34 -4.69
C GLY A 310 -16.56 -15.32 -5.94
N PRO A 311 -16.74 -14.38 -6.88
CA PRO A 311 -15.90 -14.27 -8.08
C PRO A 311 -14.56 -13.53 -7.81
N ASN A 312 -14.37 -12.97 -6.62
CA ASN A 312 -13.26 -12.07 -6.32
C ASN A 312 -12.14 -12.80 -5.59
N LYS A 313 -10.89 -12.50 -5.96
CA LYS A 313 -9.68 -13.01 -5.32
C LYS A 313 -8.95 -11.88 -4.59
N TYR A 314 -8.45 -12.20 -3.40
CA TYR A 314 -7.79 -11.29 -2.47
C TYR A 314 -6.50 -11.94 -1.96
N TYR A 315 -5.64 -11.15 -1.32
CA TYR A 315 -4.53 -11.65 -0.54
C TYR A 315 -4.56 -11.01 0.85
N LEU A 316 -4.33 -11.81 1.88
CA LEU A 316 -4.21 -11.38 3.26
C LEU A 316 -2.77 -11.65 3.73
N TYR A 317 -2.15 -10.71 4.44
CA TYR A 317 -0.81 -10.91 5.00
C TYR A 317 -0.80 -12.02 6.06
N SER A 318 0.38 -12.42 6.53
CA SER A 318 0.54 -13.37 7.66
C SER A 318 -0.11 -12.86 8.95
N THR A 319 -0.23 -11.55 9.10
CA THR A 319 -0.97 -10.81 10.14
C THR A 319 -2.48 -10.71 9.89
N GLY A 320 -2.98 -11.23 8.77
CA GLY A 320 -4.41 -11.33 8.42
C GLY A 320 -5.00 -10.14 7.68
N GLU A 321 -4.23 -9.06 7.48
CA GLU A 321 -4.76 -7.82 6.91
C GLU A 321 -4.79 -7.89 5.38
N MET A 322 -5.78 -7.23 4.79
CA MET A 322 -6.01 -7.23 3.35
C MET A 322 -4.95 -6.42 2.58
N ALA A 323 -4.33 -7.04 1.59
CA ALA A 323 -3.46 -6.39 0.62
C ALA A 323 -4.25 -5.41 -0.26
N SER A 324 -3.62 -4.28 -0.59
CA SER A 324 -4.15 -3.27 -1.51
C SER A 324 -3.00 -2.56 -2.25
N GLY A 325 -3.21 -2.20 -3.52
CA GLY A 325 -2.19 -1.66 -4.41
C GLY A 325 -1.24 -2.75 -4.98
N LYS A 326 -0.07 -2.30 -5.46
CA LYS A 326 1.02 -3.14 -5.99
C LYS A 326 1.68 -3.93 -4.84
N MET A 327 1.80 -5.25 -4.99
CA MET A 327 2.34 -6.17 -3.99
C MET A 327 3.21 -7.25 -4.61
N ASN A 328 4.33 -7.58 -3.96
CA ASN A 328 5.13 -8.74 -4.32
C ASN A 328 4.69 -9.95 -3.48
N ILE A 329 4.34 -11.04 -4.14
CA ILE A 329 3.94 -12.32 -3.53
C ILE A 329 4.69 -13.40 -4.31
N ASP A 330 5.49 -14.22 -3.61
CA ASP A 330 6.28 -15.30 -4.21
C ASP A 330 7.12 -14.84 -5.43
N ASP A 331 7.87 -13.74 -5.26
CA ASP A 331 8.71 -13.06 -6.25
C ASP A 331 7.97 -12.50 -7.48
N LYS A 332 6.64 -12.44 -7.45
CA LYS A 332 5.79 -11.90 -8.52
C LYS A 332 5.01 -10.68 -8.07
N TRP A 333 4.86 -9.70 -8.97
CA TRP A 333 4.05 -8.52 -8.72
C TRP A 333 2.58 -8.76 -9.06
N TYR A 334 1.69 -8.31 -8.17
CA TYR A 334 0.24 -8.34 -8.31
C TYR A 334 -0.31 -6.95 -7.98
N TYR A 335 -1.45 -6.58 -8.55
CA TYR A 335 -2.15 -5.34 -8.21
C TYR A 335 -3.55 -5.63 -7.68
N PHE A 336 -3.82 -5.15 -6.47
CA PHE A 336 -5.13 -5.22 -5.83
C PHE A 336 -5.74 -3.82 -5.82
N ASN A 337 -7.04 -3.69 -6.14
CA ASN A 337 -7.70 -2.38 -6.11
C ASN A 337 -7.94 -1.88 -4.66
N GLY A 338 -8.56 -0.71 -4.50
CA GLY A 338 -8.87 -0.13 -3.17
C GLY A 338 -9.78 -0.98 -2.29
N SER A 339 -10.50 -1.96 -2.86
CA SER A 339 -11.30 -2.95 -2.13
C SER A 339 -10.57 -4.30 -1.97
N GLY A 340 -9.26 -4.35 -2.24
CA GLY A 340 -8.44 -5.55 -2.13
C GLY A 340 -8.67 -6.61 -3.21
N ILE A 341 -9.44 -6.31 -4.26
CA ILE A 341 -9.73 -7.27 -5.33
C ILE A 341 -8.56 -7.30 -6.32
N LEU A 342 -8.02 -8.50 -6.56
CA LEU A 342 -6.96 -8.74 -7.54
C LEU A 342 -7.42 -8.33 -8.94
N GLN A 343 -6.61 -7.52 -9.63
CA GLN A 343 -6.87 -7.12 -11.01
C GLN A 343 -6.26 -8.11 -12.01
N THR A 344 -7.01 -8.40 -13.08
CA THR A 344 -6.60 -9.26 -14.21
C THR A 344 -7.01 -8.59 -15.52
N GLY A 345 -6.25 -8.81 -16.59
CA GLY A 345 -6.44 -8.07 -17.84
C GLY A 345 -6.06 -6.60 -17.70
N PHE A 346 -6.76 -5.72 -18.43
CA PHE A 346 -6.57 -4.26 -18.34
C PHE A 346 -7.19 -3.70 -17.05
N TYR A 347 -6.44 -2.84 -16.36
CA TYR A 347 -6.92 -2.07 -15.21
C TYR A 347 -6.26 -0.69 -15.15
N THR A 348 -6.73 0.16 -14.24
CA THR A 348 -6.20 1.52 -14.06
C THR A 348 -5.48 1.64 -12.71
N LYS A 349 -4.22 2.08 -12.72
CA LYS A 349 -3.41 2.49 -11.57
C LYS A 349 -3.16 4.00 -11.73
N ASP A 350 -3.59 4.83 -10.77
CA ASP A 350 -3.28 6.27 -10.73
C ASP A 350 -3.58 7.04 -12.05
N GLY A 351 -4.65 6.65 -12.75
CA GLY A 351 -5.06 7.22 -14.04
C GLY A 351 -4.36 6.63 -15.27
N LYS A 352 -3.31 5.84 -15.09
CA LYS A 352 -2.55 5.15 -16.14
C LYS A 352 -3.12 3.75 -16.37
N GLN A 353 -3.13 3.29 -17.62
CA GLN A 353 -3.54 1.91 -17.93
C GLN A 353 -2.39 0.94 -17.63
N CYS A 354 -2.72 -0.21 -17.07
CA CYS A 354 -1.81 -1.30 -16.75
C CYS A 354 -2.39 -2.63 -17.24
N TYR A 355 -1.59 -3.70 -17.24
CA TYR A 355 -2.05 -5.03 -17.59
C TYR A 355 -1.49 -6.13 -16.69
N SER A 356 -2.36 -7.05 -16.27
CA SER A 356 -2.01 -8.28 -15.56
C SER A 356 -2.48 -9.49 -16.36
N ASN A 357 -1.74 -10.59 -16.30
CA ASN A 357 -2.17 -11.83 -16.96
C ASN A 357 -3.38 -12.48 -16.25
N LYS A 358 -3.84 -13.62 -16.78
CA LYS A 358 -5.00 -14.36 -16.25
C LYS A 358 -4.86 -14.86 -14.79
N ASN A 359 -3.63 -14.92 -14.27
CA ASN A 359 -3.35 -15.28 -12.88
C ASN A 359 -3.29 -14.03 -11.95
N GLY A 360 -3.38 -12.82 -12.52
CA GLY A 360 -3.24 -11.53 -11.83
C GLY A 360 -1.82 -10.99 -11.75
N GLU A 361 -0.83 -11.74 -12.25
CA GLU A 361 0.57 -11.34 -12.28
C GLU A 361 0.72 -10.14 -13.21
N MET A 362 1.26 -9.03 -12.70
CA MET A 362 1.56 -7.82 -13.46
C MET A 362 2.62 -8.13 -14.52
N LEU A 363 2.38 -7.70 -15.76
CA LEU A 363 3.39 -7.81 -16.82
C LEU A 363 4.34 -6.61 -16.78
N SER A 364 5.52 -6.79 -17.36
CA SER A 364 6.62 -5.82 -17.37
C SER A 364 7.54 -6.15 -18.54
N ASN A 365 7.91 -5.15 -19.34
CA ASN A 365 8.73 -5.29 -20.56
C ASN A 365 8.20 -6.33 -21.54
N GLU A 366 6.88 -6.34 -21.77
CA GLU A 366 6.21 -7.37 -22.57
C GLU A 366 5.23 -6.77 -23.59
N TRP A 367 5.30 -7.28 -24.82
CA TRP A 367 4.29 -7.03 -25.84
C TRP A 367 3.08 -7.93 -25.61
N ILE A 368 1.88 -7.34 -25.55
CA ILE A 368 0.62 -8.07 -25.43
C ILE A 368 -0.25 -7.91 -26.68
N GLU A 369 -0.99 -8.96 -27.01
CA GLU A 369 -2.01 -8.94 -28.05
C GLU A 369 -3.37 -9.32 -27.46
N ASN A 370 -4.39 -8.51 -27.73
CA ASN A 370 -5.74 -8.69 -27.19
C ASN A 370 -6.79 -8.20 -28.20
N ASN A 371 -7.59 -9.13 -28.74
CA ASN A 371 -8.59 -8.87 -29.80
C ASN A 371 -7.98 -8.16 -31.03
N ASP A 372 -6.97 -8.79 -31.64
CA ASP A 372 -6.22 -8.32 -32.83
C ASP A 372 -5.57 -6.92 -32.66
N LYS A 373 -5.37 -6.48 -31.41
CA LYS A 373 -4.73 -5.21 -31.04
C LYS A 373 -3.48 -5.46 -30.22
N LYS A 374 -2.39 -4.81 -30.61
CA LYS A 374 -1.08 -4.88 -29.94
C LYS A 374 -0.90 -3.70 -28.97
N TYR A 375 -0.32 -3.97 -27.80
CA TYR A 375 0.08 -2.98 -26.79
C TYR A 375 1.44 -3.41 -26.22
N TYR A 376 2.16 -2.50 -25.58
CA TYR A 376 3.39 -2.82 -24.84
C TYR A 376 3.23 -2.42 -23.38
N VAL A 377 3.64 -3.30 -22.46
CA VAL A 377 3.68 -3.05 -21.02
C VAL A 377 5.12 -2.70 -20.63
N LYS A 378 5.34 -1.48 -20.16
CA LYS A 378 6.63 -0.96 -19.70
C LYS A 378 7.11 -1.63 -18.42
N ALA A 379 8.37 -1.40 -18.04
CA ALA A 379 8.97 -1.95 -16.82
C ALA A 379 8.25 -1.61 -15.50
N ASN A 380 7.53 -0.47 -15.45
CA ASN A 380 6.74 -0.08 -14.27
C ASN A 380 5.32 -0.69 -14.25
N GLY A 381 4.96 -1.49 -15.26
CA GLY A 381 3.65 -2.13 -15.42
C GLY A 381 2.58 -1.27 -16.12
N GLU A 382 2.91 -0.03 -16.51
CA GLU A 382 2.02 0.82 -17.31
C GLU A 382 2.09 0.45 -18.80
N LEU A 383 1.01 0.71 -19.54
CA LEU A 383 1.04 0.67 -21.00
C LEU A 383 1.88 1.81 -21.57
N ALA A 384 2.59 1.53 -22.65
CA ALA A 384 3.21 2.54 -23.50
C ALA A 384 2.16 3.46 -24.13
N ILE A 385 2.39 4.77 -24.10
CA ILE A 385 1.59 5.80 -24.78
C ILE A 385 2.54 6.77 -25.50
N GLY A 386 2.04 7.50 -26.50
CA GLY A 386 2.87 8.44 -27.26
C GLY A 386 3.97 7.74 -28.07
N ASN A 387 5.13 8.38 -28.26
CA ASN A 387 6.27 7.76 -28.94
C ASN A 387 7.36 7.43 -27.90
N ILE A 388 7.70 6.15 -27.76
CA ILE A 388 8.73 5.66 -26.81
C ILE A 388 9.76 4.79 -27.52
N ILE A 389 10.84 4.43 -26.84
CA ILE A 389 11.85 3.51 -27.37
C ILE A 389 11.70 2.15 -26.69
N ILE A 390 11.64 1.09 -27.51
CA ILE A 390 11.57 -0.32 -27.13
C ILE A 390 12.66 -1.05 -27.91
N ASP A 391 13.53 -1.78 -27.21
CA ASP A 391 14.63 -2.57 -27.77
C ASP A 391 15.53 -1.77 -28.76
N GLY A 392 15.80 -0.51 -28.43
CA GLY A 392 16.54 0.45 -29.26
C GLY A 392 15.75 1.06 -30.45
N GLU A 393 14.54 0.58 -30.74
CA GLU A 393 13.69 1.09 -31.83
C GLU A 393 12.61 2.06 -31.34
N GLY A 394 12.32 3.09 -32.15
CA GLY A 394 11.25 4.06 -31.85
C GLY A 394 9.88 3.51 -32.22
N GLU A 395 8.96 3.46 -31.25
CA GLU A 395 7.65 2.81 -31.36
C GLU A 395 6.53 3.76 -30.93
N SER A 396 5.42 3.76 -31.68
CA SER A 396 4.35 4.76 -31.53
C SER A 396 3.04 4.15 -31.05
N PHE A 397 2.38 4.77 -30.08
CA PHE A 397 1.15 4.33 -29.42
C PHE A 397 0.10 5.46 -29.34
N THR A 398 -1.18 5.11 -29.15
CA THR A 398 -2.25 6.07 -28.82
C THR A 398 -2.27 6.38 -27.31
N ASP A 399 -3.06 7.36 -26.90
CA ASP A 399 -3.29 7.69 -25.48
C ASP A 399 -3.99 6.54 -24.71
N SER A 400 -4.61 5.60 -25.42
CA SER A 400 -5.16 4.34 -24.87
C SER A 400 -4.20 3.15 -24.96
N GLY A 401 -2.92 3.41 -25.28
CA GLY A 401 -1.86 2.41 -25.42
C GLY A 401 -1.92 1.52 -26.65
N LEU A 402 -2.82 1.76 -27.61
CA LEU A 402 -2.90 0.97 -28.83
C LEU A 402 -1.69 1.27 -29.73
N TYR A 403 -0.96 0.23 -30.13
CA TYR A 403 0.18 0.34 -31.03
C TYR A 403 -0.23 0.86 -32.42
N LYS A 404 0.58 1.76 -32.99
CA LYS A 404 0.37 2.42 -34.29
C LYS A 404 1.44 2.04 -35.33
N GLY A 405 2.54 1.40 -34.93
CA GLY A 405 3.72 1.15 -35.77
C GLY A 405 4.97 1.88 -35.29
N GLY A 406 6.11 1.55 -35.90
CA GLY A 406 7.40 2.21 -35.67
C GLY A 406 7.42 3.67 -36.12
N GLY A 407 8.27 4.47 -35.47
CA GLY A 407 8.44 5.90 -35.70
C GLY A 407 9.89 6.34 -35.50
N LYS A 408 10.32 7.36 -36.24
CA LYS A 408 11.66 7.94 -36.10
C LYS A 408 11.70 8.85 -34.87
N ILE A 409 12.58 8.55 -33.93
CA ILE A 409 12.82 9.34 -32.71
C ILE A 409 14.28 9.80 -32.75
N ASP A 410 14.47 11.11 -33.02
CA ASP A 410 15.80 11.70 -33.21
C ASP A 410 16.38 12.33 -31.93
N GLU A 411 15.52 12.73 -31.00
CA GLU A 411 15.87 13.38 -29.73
C GLU A 411 15.31 12.55 -28.58
N TYR A 412 16.21 11.98 -27.78
CA TYR A 412 15.88 11.21 -26.58
C TYR A 412 17.07 11.23 -25.61
N LEU A 413 16.76 11.07 -24.33
CA LEU A 413 17.74 10.73 -23.30
C LEU A 413 17.93 9.20 -23.33
N TYR A 414 19.18 8.76 -23.25
CA TYR A 414 19.57 7.36 -23.07
C TYR A 414 20.46 7.23 -21.84
N VAL A 415 20.21 6.20 -21.02
CA VAL A 415 21.02 5.84 -19.86
C VAL A 415 21.29 4.34 -19.94
N GLU A 416 22.52 3.91 -19.70
CA GLU A 416 22.90 2.50 -19.60
C GLU A 416 23.56 2.25 -18.25
N TYR A 417 23.07 1.26 -17.51
CA TYR A 417 23.71 0.75 -16.30
C TYR A 417 24.49 -0.50 -16.69
N LEU A 418 25.81 -0.39 -16.84
CA LEU A 418 26.62 -1.48 -17.38
C LEU A 418 26.79 -2.62 -16.36
N ASP A 419 26.84 -3.87 -16.85
CA ASP A 419 27.34 -5.00 -16.03
C ASP A 419 28.87 -4.96 -15.94
N VAL A 420 29.39 -4.16 -15.00
CA VAL A 420 30.83 -4.10 -14.64
C VAL A 420 31.17 -4.95 -13.41
N GLY A 421 30.28 -5.85 -13.01
CA GLY A 421 30.37 -6.66 -11.80
C GLY A 421 29.77 -5.98 -10.57
N ASN A 422 30.34 -6.22 -9.40
CA ASN A 422 29.94 -5.56 -8.14
C ASN A 422 30.60 -4.18 -8.08
N ALA A 423 30.09 -3.27 -8.90
CA ALA A 423 30.66 -1.96 -9.18
C ALA A 423 29.67 -1.09 -9.96
N ASP A 424 29.87 0.23 -9.96
CA ASP A 424 29.04 1.17 -10.72
C ASP A 424 29.75 1.63 -12.00
N CYS A 425 29.02 1.61 -13.12
CA CYS A 425 29.38 2.35 -14.33
C CYS A 425 28.08 2.66 -15.08
N ILE A 426 27.71 3.94 -15.15
CA ILE A 426 26.44 4.38 -15.71
C ILE A 426 26.68 5.43 -16.78
N PHE A 427 26.49 5.06 -18.03
CA PHE A 427 26.59 5.97 -19.16
C PHE A 427 25.28 6.73 -19.36
N ILE A 428 25.36 8.03 -19.64
CA ILE A 428 24.22 8.88 -19.95
C ILE A 428 24.55 9.63 -21.25
N LYS A 429 23.65 9.56 -22.23
CA LYS A 429 23.65 10.41 -23.41
C LYS A 429 22.45 11.34 -23.36
N LEU A 430 22.74 12.63 -23.25
CA LEU A 430 21.74 13.70 -23.19
C LEU A 430 21.11 13.96 -24.58
N PRO A 431 19.90 14.54 -24.64
CA PRO A 431 19.23 14.82 -25.92
C PRO A 431 20.02 15.74 -26.85
N ASN A 432 20.85 16.65 -26.30
CA ASN A 432 21.75 17.54 -27.02
C ASN A 432 23.02 16.83 -27.58
N GLY A 433 23.17 15.52 -27.33
CA GLY A 433 24.28 14.68 -27.74
C GLY A 433 25.56 14.83 -26.92
N GLU A 434 25.55 15.54 -25.80
CA GLU A 434 26.57 15.43 -24.76
C GLU A 434 26.46 14.10 -24.02
N THR A 435 27.55 13.70 -23.38
CA THR A 435 27.61 12.46 -22.59
C THR A 435 28.16 12.69 -21.20
N ALA A 436 27.55 12.00 -20.23
CA ALA A 436 28.04 11.88 -18.89
C ALA A 436 28.30 10.42 -18.54
N LEU A 437 29.22 10.17 -17.62
CA LEU A 437 29.51 8.85 -17.07
C LEU A 437 29.54 8.97 -15.55
N ILE A 438 28.68 8.24 -14.85
CA ILE A 438 28.67 8.16 -13.39
C ILE A 438 29.35 6.86 -12.98
N ASP A 439 30.48 6.99 -12.31
CA ASP A 439 31.44 5.93 -12.00
C ASP A 439 31.94 5.15 -13.23
N THR A 440 32.94 4.29 -13.04
CA THR A 440 33.77 3.75 -14.13
C THR A 440 34.07 2.26 -14.01
N GLY A 441 33.46 1.57 -13.06
CA GLY A 441 33.63 0.15 -12.81
C GLY A 441 34.97 -0.21 -12.14
N LEU A 442 35.17 -1.52 -11.95
CA LEU A 442 36.37 -2.10 -11.33
C LEU A 442 37.65 -1.81 -12.11
N ASN A 443 38.76 -1.62 -11.39
CA ASN A 443 40.14 -1.73 -11.91
C ASN A 443 40.52 -3.21 -12.19
N THR A 444 39.73 -3.89 -13.03
CA THR A 444 40.03 -5.23 -13.54
C THR A 444 39.97 -5.22 -15.06
N LYS A 445 40.79 -6.05 -15.70
CA LYS A 445 40.89 -6.08 -17.17
C LYS A 445 39.53 -6.32 -17.84
N ASP A 446 38.66 -7.14 -17.25
CA ASP A 446 37.39 -7.51 -17.87
C ASP A 446 36.35 -6.38 -17.76
N SER A 447 36.26 -5.73 -16.58
CA SER A 447 35.50 -4.48 -16.39
C SER A 447 36.02 -3.36 -17.31
N GLU A 448 37.33 -3.10 -17.31
CA GLU A 448 37.98 -2.12 -18.18
C GLU A 448 37.57 -2.35 -19.65
N ASN A 449 37.71 -3.56 -20.19
CA ASN A 449 37.39 -3.80 -21.59
C ASN A 449 35.89 -3.65 -21.86
N LYS A 450 34.99 -4.12 -20.98
CA LYS A 450 33.54 -3.91 -21.14
C LYS A 450 33.18 -2.42 -21.29
N VAL A 451 33.73 -1.57 -20.42
CA VAL A 451 33.47 -0.11 -20.46
C VAL A 451 34.05 0.52 -21.72
N ILE A 452 35.28 0.19 -22.09
CA ILE A 452 35.93 0.73 -23.30
C ILE A 452 35.20 0.26 -24.56
N ASP A 453 34.93 -1.03 -24.72
CA ASP A 453 34.22 -1.61 -25.86
C ASP A 453 32.82 -1.01 -26.00
N PHE A 454 32.10 -0.79 -24.89
CA PHE A 454 30.79 -0.12 -24.91
C PHE A 454 30.89 1.31 -25.44
N LEU A 455 31.79 2.14 -24.90
CA LEU A 455 31.99 3.53 -25.30
C LEU A 455 32.53 3.64 -26.75
N GLU A 456 33.39 2.72 -27.18
CA GLU A 456 33.84 2.60 -28.57
C GLU A 456 32.71 2.29 -29.56
N ASN A 457 31.60 1.69 -29.10
CA ASN A 457 30.40 1.46 -29.93
C ASN A 457 29.34 2.57 -29.84
N GLN A 458 29.42 3.50 -28.88
CA GLN A 458 28.45 4.61 -28.78
C GLN A 458 28.63 5.68 -29.86
N ASN A 459 27.54 6.21 -30.41
CA ASN A 459 27.58 7.35 -31.32
C ASN A 459 27.79 8.66 -30.53
N MET A 460 29.05 9.05 -30.36
CA MET A 460 29.54 10.19 -29.56
C MET A 460 30.19 11.25 -30.45
N LYS A 461 30.38 12.46 -29.91
CA LYS A 461 31.20 13.51 -30.55
C LYS A 461 32.68 13.10 -30.47
N GLU A 462 33.45 13.43 -31.50
CA GLU A 462 34.91 13.22 -31.57
C GLU A 462 35.62 14.57 -31.56
N ASP A 463 36.83 14.59 -31.02
CA ASP A 463 37.70 15.77 -31.05
C ASP A 463 38.53 15.86 -32.34
N LYS A 464 39.45 16.82 -32.38
CA LYS A 464 40.33 17.09 -33.53
C LYS A 464 41.34 15.96 -33.85
N ASP A 465 41.54 15.03 -32.91
CA ASP A 465 42.50 13.93 -32.97
C ASP A 465 41.75 12.57 -33.10
N ASP A 466 40.51 12.61 -33.58
CA ASP A 466 39.56 11.49 -33.74
C ASP A 466 39.25 10.74 -32.43
N LYS A 467 39.45 11.37 -31.26
CA LYS A 467 39.20 10.79 -29.94
C LYS A 467 37.78 11.13 -29.48
N LYS A 468 36.99 10.12 -29.10
CA LYS A 468 35.62 10.33 -28.58
C LYS A 468 35.62 11.14 -27.28
N ILE A 469 34.68 12.08 -27.18
CA ILE A 469 34.54 13.04 -26.08
C ILE A 469 33.50 12.56 -25.07
N ILE A 470 33.90 12.50 -23.80
CA ILE A 470 33.04 12.38 -22.62
C ILE A 470 33.04 13.75 -21.95
N ASN A 471 31.88 14.42 -21.94
CA ASN A 471 31.78 15.80 -21.45
C ASN A 471 31.88 15.87 -19.92
N HIS A 472 31.27 14.90 -19.23
CA HIS A 472 31.24 14.85 -17.76
C HIS A 472 31.58 13.44 -17.26
N VAL A 473 32.59 13.31 -16.42
CA VAL A 473 32.79 12.11 -15.59
C VAL A 473 32.47 12.48 -14.15
N ILE A 474 31.54 11.77 -13.51
CA ILE A 474 31.18 11.94 -12.12
C ILE A 474 31.71 10.72 -11.38
N ILE A 475 32.71 10.90 -10.53
CA ILE A 475 33.14 9.89 -9.58
C ILE A 475 32.38 10.14 -8.29
N THR A 476 31.49 9.21 -7.92
CA THR A 476 30.67 9.36 -6.72
C THR A 476 31.56 9.40 -5.50
N HIS A 477 32.52 8.48 -5.40
CA HIS A 477 33.54 8.39 -4.37
C HIS A 477 34.71 7.50 -4.87
N PRO A 478 35.85 7.39 -4.14
CA PRO A 478 37.14 6.98 -4.69
C PRO A 478 37.42 5.47 -4.59
N HIS A 479 36.48 4.64 -4.13
CA HIS A 479 36.70 3.20 -4.01
C HIS A 479 36.92 2.55 -5.39
N SER A 480 37.69 1.46 -5.46
CA SER A 480 38.20 0.94 -6.74
C SER A 480 37.17 0.24 -7.63
N ASP A 481 35.96 0.02 -7.12
CA ASP A 481 34.72 -0.35 -7.79
C ASP A 481 33.95 0.85 -8.38
N HIS A 482 34.37 2.09 -8.10
CA HIS A 482 33.79 3.32 -8.65
C HIS A 482 34.78 4.07 -9.54
N ILE A 483 35.99 4.38 -9.05
CA ILE A 483 37.03 5.09 -9.82
C ILE A 483 37.90 4.15 -10.70
N GLY A 484 37.71 2.83 -10.58
CA GLY A 484 38.68 1.84 -11.06
C GLY A 484 38.99 1.90 -12.55
N GLY A 485 37.97 2.03 -13.40
CA GLY A 485 38.14 2.12 -14.86
C GLY A 485 38.64 3.48 -15.36
N LEU A 486 38.59 4.54 -14.55
CA LEU A 486 38.89 5.91 -15.01
C LEU A 486 40.30 6.05 -15.61
N TYR A 487 41.31 5.41 -15.01
CA TYR A 487 42.69 5.42 -15.56
C TYR A 487 42.76 4.89 -17.00
N LYS A 488 41.94 3.88 -17.32
CA LYS A 488 41.84 3.32 -18.67
C LYS A 488 41.06 4.24 -19.59
N ILE A 489 39.96 4.82 -19.11
CA ILE A 489 39.11 5.75 -19.89
C ILE A 489 39.93 6.97 -20.33
N LEU A 490 40.65 7.64 -19.43
CA LEU A 490 41.48 8.82 -19.73
C LEU A 490 42.50 8.57 -20.86
N LYS A 491 43.02 7.35 -20.97
CA LYS A 491 43.95 6.98 -22.04
C LYS A 491 43.29 6.81 -23.41
N ASN A 492 42.02 6.43 -23.48
CA ASN A 492 41.33 6.08 -24.73
C ASN A 492 40.29 7.12 -25.15
N PHE A 493 39.73 7.89 -24.22
CA PHE A 493 38.70 8.93 -24.44
C PHE A 493 39.19 10.33 -24.05
N ASN A 494 38.70 11.36 -24.73
CA ASN A 494 38.88 12.74 -24.28
C ASN A 494 37.84 13.03 -23.18
N VAL A 495 38.28 13.44 -22.00
CA VAL A 495 37.40 13.76 -20.86
C VAL A 495 37.54 15.25 -20.58
N GLU A 496 36.43 16.00 -20.71
CA GLU A 496 36.47 17.47 -20.57
C GLU A 496 36.44 17.91 -19.10
N LYS A 497 35.61 17.27 -18.27
CA LYS A 497 35.43 17.61 -16.85
C LYS A 497 35.30 16.36 -15.99
N ILE A 498 35.91 16.37 -14.82
CA ILE A 498 35.73 15.36 -13.77
C ILE A 498 35.09 16.04 -12.57
N TYR A 499 34.07 15.40 -11.99
CA TYR A 499 33.40 15.84 -10.77
C TYR A 499 33.63 14.81 -9.68
N MET A 500 34.03 15.25 -8.49
CA MET A 500 34.20 14.39 -7.32
C MET A 500 34.01 15.21 -6.04
N PRO A 501 33.41 14.66 -4.96
CA PRO A 501 33.30 15.37 -3.69
C PRO A 501 34.68 15.66 -3.07
N GLU A 502 34.95 16.91 -2.69
CA GLU A 502 36.22 17.29 -2.04
C GLU A 502 36.47 16.52 -0.72
N ARG A 503 35.40 16.09 -0.04
CA ARG A 503 35.47 15.32 1.21
C ARG A 503 35.57 13.80 1.01
N SER A 504 35.57 13.30 -0.22
CA SER A 504 35.75 11.88 -0.53
C SER A 504 37.16 11.55 -1.05
N TYR A 505 38.18 12.33 -0.71
CA TYR A 505 39.57 12.01 -1.09
C TYR A 505 40.16 10.97 -0.12
N LEU A 506 40.86 9.96 -0.63
CA LEU A 506 41.55 8.97 0.21
C LEU A 506 42.83 9.53 0.83
N GLU A 507 43.00 9.32 2.13
CA GLU A 507 44.26 9.57 2.84
C GLU A 507 45.30 8.48 2.53
N ASP A 508 46.60 8.81 2.65
CA ASP A 508 47.67 7.82 2.43
C ASP A 508 47.70 6.77 3.53
N CYS A 509 47.43 5.53 3.16
CA CYS A 509 47.32 4.37 4.04
C CYS A 509 48.39 3.30 3.76
N LEU A 510 49.38 3.57 2.89
CA LEU A 510 50.34 2.56 2.43
C LEU A 510 51.22 2.01 3.57
N ASP A 511 51.56 2.88 4.54
CA ASP A 511 52.39 2.56 5.70
C ASP A 511 51.64 1.83 6.84
N LEU A 512 50.31 1.64 6.76
CA LEU A 512 49.54 0.92 7.78
C LEU A 512 49.97 -0.55 7.89
N GLU A 513 50.05 -1.09 9.11
CA GLU A 513 50.36 -2.51 9.31
C GLU A 513 49.16 -3.40 8.98
N GLU A 514 49.34 -4.39 8.11
CA GLU A 514 48.32 -5.41 7.79
C GLU A 514 48.28 -6.51 8.88
N SER A 515 48.12 -6.11 10.14
CA SER A 515 48.09 -6.99 11.30
C SER A 515 46.80 -6.81 12.12
N GLY A 516 46.51 -7.77 13.02
CA GLY A 516 45.31 -7.71 13.85
C GLY A 516 43.99 -7.91 13.10
N SER A 517 42.89 -7.44 13.70
CA SER A 517 41.51 -7.64 13.25
C SER A 517 41.13 -6.86 11.99
N GLU A 518 41.84 -5.78 11.66
CA GLU A 518 41.57 -4.91 10.50
C GLU A 518 42.41 -5.31 9.25
N SER A 519 43.20 -6.38 9.33
CA SER A 519 44.10 -6.83 8.26
C SER A 519 43.42 -7.27 6.94
N GLY A 520 42.09 -7.33 6.92
CA GLY A 520 41.27 -7.42 5.70
C GLY A 520 41.07 -6.04 5.10
N ASP A 521 40.36 -5.17 5.81
CA ASP A 521 40.07 -3.78 5.45
C ASP A 521 41.32 -3.02 4.98
N ILE A 522 42.43 -3.10 5.73
CA ILE A 522 43.69 -2.40 5.41
C ILE A 522 44.25 -2.81 4.03
N LYS A 523 43.98 -4.03 3.55
CA LYS A 523 44.38 -4.46 2.20
C LYS A 523 43.53 -3.82 1.10
N ILE A 524 42.23 -3.68 1.36
CA ILE A 524 41.28 -3.03 0.45
C ILE A 524 41.63 -1.54 0.37
N MET A 525 41.73 -0.86 1.53
CA MET A 525 42.17 0.53 1.66
C MET A 525 43.44 0.84 0.86
N LYS A 526 44.46 -0.02 0.98
CA LYS A 526 45.74 0.15 0.27
C LYS A 526 45.65 -0.06 -1.23
N GLU A 527 44.76 -0.94 -1.70
CA GLU A 527 44.58 -1.14 -3.14
C GLU A 527 43.79 0.03 -3.75
N ASP A 528 42.70 0.42 -3.11
CA ASP A 528 41.93 1.62 -3.47
C ASP A 528 42.82 2.86 -3.53
N TYR A 529 43.64 3.10 -2.52
CA TYR A 529 44.56 4.24 -2.53
C TYR A 529 45.59 4.18 -3.66
N ARG A 530 46.10 2.99 -4.05
CA ARG A 530 46.97 2.85 -5.23
C ARG A 530 46.25 3.20 -6.52
N VAL A 531 45.01 2.72 -6.68
CA VAL A 531 44.18 2.98 -7.87
C VAL A 531 43.83 4.45 -7.97
N PHE A 532 43.34 5.03 -6.87
CA PHE A 532 43.04 6.45 -6.71
C PHE A 532 44.25 7.32 -7.01
N LYS A 533 45.39 7.12 -6.32
CA LYS A 533 46.58 7.96 -6.47
C LYS A 533 47.13 7.94 -7.89
N LYS A 534 47.29 6.75 -8.48
CA LYS A 534 47.70 6.55 -9.88
C LYS A 534 46.75 7.24 -10.89
N THR A 535 45.46 7.34 -10.57
CA THR A 535 44.46 7.97 -11.42
C THR A 535 44.51 9.49 -11.28
N MET A 536 44.59 10.01 -10.05
CA MET A 536 44.77 11.44 -9.78
C MET A 536 46.08 11.99 -10.39
N ASP A 537 47.17 11.24 -10.33
CA ASP A 537 48.44 11.59 -10.97
C ASP A 537 48.28 11.71 -12.50
N LEU A 538 47.49 10.84 -13.13
CA LEU A 538 47.20 10.92 -14.57
C LEU A 538 46.28 12.11 -14.91
N ILE A 539 45.34 12.46 -14.03
CA ILE A 539 44.47 13.63 -14.19
C ILE A 539 45.30 14.93 -14.16
N GLU A 540 46.26 15.01 -13.23
CA GLU A 540 47.22 16.13 -13.14
C GLU A 540 48.16 16.17 -14.37
N ASP A 541 48.71 15.03 -14.81
CA ASP A 541 49.54 14.92 -16.03
C ASP A 541 48.79 15.34 -17.31
N LEU A 542 47.46 15.23 -17.34
CA LEU A 542 46.60 15.57 -18.48
C LEU A 542 45.98 16.99 -18.39
N ASP A 543 46.23 17.74 -17.30
CA ASP A 543 45.67 19.09 -17.05
C ASP A 543 44.12 19.12 -17.09
N ILE A 544 43.47 18.07 -16.56
CA ILE A 544 42.00 17.96 -16.52
C ILE A 544 41.44 18.55 -15.22
N GLU A 545 40.43 19.41 -15.34
CA GLU A 545 39.78 20.05 -14.19
C GLU A 545 38.99 19.03 -13.36
N VAL A 546 39.28 18.97 -12.05
CA VAL A 546 38.47 18.25 -11.06
C VAL A 546 37.63 19.27 -10.29
N ILE A 547 36.32 19.19 -10.50
CA ILE A 547 35.31 20.10 -9.96
C ILE A 547 34.68 19.45 -8.71
N ASN A 548 34.61 20.20 -7.60
CA ASN A 548 33.93 19.74 -6.40
C ASN A 548 32.42 19.59 -6.65
N ALA A 549 31.86 18.39 -6.43
CA ALA A 549 30.44 18.09 -6.61
C ALA A 549 29.59 18.68 -5.47
N VAL A 550 28.95 19.84 -5.68
CA VAL A 550 28.21 20.58 -4.64
C VAL A 550 26.70 20.63 -4.85
N LYS A 551 25.93 20.65 -3.75
CA LYS A 551 24.46 20.69 -3.76
C LYS A 551 23.90 21.74 -4.72
N GLY A 552 23.01 21.31 -5.61
CA GLY A 552 22.22 22.17 -6.50
C GLY A 552 22.96 22.65 -7.74
N GLN A 553 24.24 22.27 -7.91
CA GLN A 553 24.99 22.49 -9.14
C GLN A 553 24.40 21.66 -10.28
N ASP A 554 24.08 22.33 -11.39
CA ASP A 554 23.84 21.71 -12.69
C ASP A 554 25.14 21.15 -13.26
N ILE A 555 25.09 19.93 -13.82
CA ILE A 555 26.24 19.26 -14.42
C ILE A 555 26.35 19.62 -15.90
N ASP A 556 25.23 19.54 -16.62
CA ASP A 556 25.05 19.89 -18.04
C ASP A 556 24.40 21.28 -18.25
N GLU A 557 24.49 21.82 -19.47
CA GLU A 557 23.94 23.14 -19.81
C GLU A 557 22.40 23.19 -19.83
N ASP A 558 21.72 22.06 -20.04
CA ASP A 558 20.25 21.97 -20.07
C ASP A 558 19.65 21.80 -18.65
N GLY A 559 20.49 21.57 -17.64
CA GLY A 559 20.09 21.37 -16.23
C GLY A 559 19.35 20.06 -15.98
N ILE A 560 19.56 19.05 -16.84
CA ILE A 560 18.94 17.72 -16.75
C ILE A 560 19.52 16.94 -15.57
N LEU A 561 20.83 17.04 -15.34
CA LEU A 561 21.60 16.37 -14.30
C LEU A 561 22.03 17.39 -13.23
N LYS A 562 21.71 17.10 -11.96
CA LYS A 562 21.97 17.99 -10.83
C LYS A 562 22.48 17.23 -9.61
N PHE A 563 23.49 17.79 -8.95
CA PHE A 563 23.97 17.26 -7.66
C PHE A 563 22.96 17.53 -6.54
N VAL A 564 22.64 16.50 -5.75
CA VAL A 564 21.71 16.55 -4.62
C VAL A 564 22.31 16.00 -3.31
N ASN A 565 23.63 15.77 -3.27
CA ASN A 565 24.37 15.51 -2.03
C ASN A 565 24.35 16.74 -1.10
N ARG A 566 24.65 16.52 0.19
CA ARG A 566 25.00 17.59 1.13
C ARG A 566 26.50 17.68 1.28
N ASP A 567 27.00 18.91 1.46
CA ASP A 567 28.35 19.16 1.95
C ASP A 567 28.43 18.91 3.48
N VAL A 568 28.35 17.63 3.88
CA VAL A 568 28.41 17.18 5.29
C VAL A 568 29.52 16.16 5.47
N TYR A 569 30.32 16.34 6.52
CA TYR A 569 31.30 15.34 6.92
C TYR A 569 30.66 14.32 7.87
N TYR A 570 30.57 13.07 7.43
CA TYR A 570 29.86 11.98 8.14
C TYR A 570 30.74 11.18 9.11
N ALA A 571 32.07 11.37 9.07
CA ALA A 571 33.00 10.58 9.87
C ALA A 571 32.63 10.59 11.36
N LYS A 572 32.63 9.41 11.99
CA LYS A 572 32.28 9.25 13.40
C LYS A 572 33.50 9.58 14.28
N PRO A 573 33.53 10.68 15.07
CA PRO A 573 34.62 10.98 15.99
C PRO A 573 34.62 10.06 17.25
N LEU A 574 34.05 8.86 17.14
CA LEU A 574 33.82 7.90 18.23
C LEU A 574 34.35 6.49 17.92
N ASP A 575 34.81 6.23 16.69
CA ASP A 575 35.48 4.98 16.33
C ASP A 575 36.96 5.28 16.08
N GLU A 576 37.84 4.71 16.91
CA GLU A 576 39.30 4.94 16.81
C GLU A 576 39.95 4.09 15.70
N ARG A 577 39.18 3.22 15.03
CA ARG A 577 39.63 2.37 13.92
C ARG A 577 39.83 3.16 12.64
N VAL A 578 40.96 2.95 11.98
CA VAL A 578 41.26 3.64 10.71
C VAL A 578 40.34 3.15 9.60
N SER A 579 39.94 1.87 9.59
CA SER A 579 39.01 1.37 8.57
C SER A 579 37.60 1.97 8.70
N ALA A 580 37.19 2.39 9.90
CA ALA A 580 35.88 3.03 10.09
C ALA A 580 35.78 4.36 9.33
N ASN A 581 36.82 5.20 9.38
CA ASN A 581 36.85 6.47 8.64
C ASN A 581 36.90 6.27 7.12
N TYR A 582 37.57 5.20 6.65
CA TYR A 582 37.59 4.82 5.24
C TYR A 582 36.20 4.41 4.75
N TRP A 583 35.49 3.52 5.44
CA TRP A 583 34.15 3.09 5.02
C TRP A 583 33.11 4.23 5.05
N GLU A 584 33.26 5.24 5.92
CA GLU A 584 32.39 6.44 5.93
C GLU A 584 32.48 7.30 4.65
N ILE A 585 33.47 7.07 3.78
CA ILE A 585 33.58 7.74 2.48
C ILE A 585 32.40 7.36 1.56
N ASN A 586 31.78 6.19 1.76
CA ASN A 586 30.52 5.81 1.12
C ASN A 586 29.44 6.88 1.29
N ASN A 587 29.30 7.42 2.51
CA ASN A 587 28.34 8.48 2.82
C ASN A 587 28.73 9.84 2.19
N GLN A 588 29.97 10.03 1.74
CA GLN A 588 30.40 11.21 0.97
C GLN A 588 30.01 11.17 -0.51
N SER A 589 29.42 10.05 -1.01
CA SER A 589 29.08 9.85 -2.42
C SER A 589 28.37 11.05 -3.06
N ALA A 590 28.82 11.45 -4.25
CA ALA A 590 28.07 12.39 -5.08
C ALA A 590 26.74 11.75 -5.53
N VAL A 591 25.62 12.34 -5.11
CA VAL A 591 24.28 11.89 -5.50
C VAL A 591 23.80 12.78 -6.63
N VAL A 592 23.42 12.18 -7.76
CA VAL A 592 22.93 12.88 -8.95
C VAL A 592 21.44 12.63 -9.13
N TYR A 593 20.65 13.69 -9.21
CA TYR A 593 19.26 13.64 -9.64
C TYR A 593 19.19 14.03 -11.12
N LEU A 594 18.49 13.20 -11.90
CA LEU A 594 18.17 13.42 -13.30
C LEU A 594 16.69 13.77 -13.42
N ASN A 595 16.39 14.85 -14.14
CA ASN A 595 15.03 15.31 -14.39
C ASN A 595 14.82 15.57 -15.89
N TYR A 596 13.99 14.76 -16.54
CA TYR A 596 13.70 14.90 -17.97
C TYR A 596 12.22 14.57 -18.29
N ASN A 597 11.42 15.61 -18.55
CA ASN A 597 9.98 15.51 -18.81
C ASN A 597 9.19 14.82 -17.67
N ASP A 598 8.65 13.61 -17.90
CA ASP A 598 7.94 12.79 -16.89
C ASP A 598 8.86 11.71 -16.27
N LEU A 599 10.18 11.79 -16.48
CA LEU A 599 11.18 10.94 -15.82
C LEU A 599 11.93 11.72 -14.75
N GLY A 600 11.90 11.21 -13.51
CA GLY A 600 12.93 11.47 -12.52
C GLY A 600 13.76 10.22 -12.24
N ALA A 601 15.09 10.35 -12.18
CA ALA A 601 15.96 9.25 -11.76
C ALA A 601 16.98 9.71 -10.72
N LEU A 602 17.34 8.83 -9.78
CA LEU A 602 18.29 9.13 -8.71
C LEU A 602 19.47 8.15 -8.74
N PHE A 603 20.68 8.68 -8.96
CA PHE A 603 21.93 7.94 -8.92
C PHE A 603 22.64 8.24 -7.59
N THR A 604 22.85 7.21 -6.79
CA THR A 604 23.17 7.40 -5.36
C THR A 604 24.62 7.10 -4.98
N GLY A 605 25.41 6.52 -5.90
CA GLY A 605 26.63 5.82 -5.52
C GLY A 605 26.33 4.85 -4.37
N ASP A 606 27.17 4.90 -3.35
CA ASP A 606 27.14 3.96 -2.22
C ASP A 606 26.75 4.60 -0.88
N ILE A 607 25.92 5.66 -0.92
CA ILE A 607 25.33 6.23 0.30
C ILE A 607 24.71 5.16 1.20
N GLU A 608 24.94 5.30 2.50
CA GLU A 608 24.40 4.42 3.53
C GLU A 608 23.33 5.16 4.34
N TRP A 609 22.79 4.51 5.37
CA TRP A 609 21.71 5.06 6.21
C TRP A 609 21.96 6.46 6.78
N LEU A 610 23.21 6.91 6.92
CA LEU A 610 23.53 8.28 7.38
C LEU A 610 23.24 9.31 6.28
N ALA A 611 23.80 9.14 5.09
CA ALA A 611 23.54 10.04 3.97
C ALA A 611 22.08 9.95 3.46
N GLU A 612 21.47 8.77 3.51
CA GLU A 612 20.02 8.60 3.28
C GLU A 612 19.17 9.44 4.24
N LYS A 613 19.48 9.41 5.55
CA LYS A 613 18.79 10.21 6.56
C LYS A 613 18.93 11.71 6.27
N ASP A 614 20.13 12.14 5.88
CA ASP A 614 20.40 13.54 5.54
C ASP A 614 19.62 14.01 4.29
N ILE A 615 19.42 13.14 3.29
CA ILE A 615 18.57 13.42 2.11
C ILE A 615 17.11 13.67 2.51
N ILE A 616 16.59 12.90 3.48
CA ILE A 616 15.23 13.03 4.01
C ILE A 616 15.12 14.29 4.88
N GLU A 617 15.97 14.43 5.91
CA GLU A 617 15.88 15.52 6.89
C GLU A 617 16.18 16.91 6.32
N SER A 618 16.88 16.97 5.19
CA SER A 618 17.24 18.22 4.52
C SER A 618 16.35 18.52 3.30
N ASP A 619 15.29 17.75 3.07
CA ASP A 619 14.31 17.94 1.99
C ASP A 619 14.98 18.07 0.60
N LEU A 620 16.07 17.32 0.35
CA LEU A 620 16.92 17.50 -0.85
C LEU A 620 16.21 17.13 -2.17
N LEU A 621 15.15 16.33 -2.07
CA LEU A 621 14.29 15.87 -3.15
C LEU A 621 12.85 16.37 -2.96
N ALA A 622 12.61 17.37 -2.10
CA ALA A 622 11.28 17.91 -1.90
C ALA A 622 10.71 18.46 -3.22
N HIS A 623 9.53 17.95 -3.60
CA HIS A 623 8.87 18.19 -4.89
C HIS A 623 9.53 17.55 -6.13
N SER A 624 10.63 16.81 -5.97
CA SER A 624 11.17 15.95 -7.03
C SER A 624 10.39 14.63 -7.07
N LYS A 625 10.02 14.20 -8.28
CA LYS A 625 9.53 12.85 -8.55
C LYS A 625 10.75 11.96 -8.78
N VAL A 626 10.79 10.76 -8.23
CA VAL A 626 11.79 9.75 -8.62
C VAL A 626 11.03 8.51 -9.08
N ASP A 627 11.18 8.17 -10.36
CA ASP A 627 10.61 6.96 -10.96
C ASP A 627 11.59 5.78 -10.86
N VAL A 628 12.89 6.07 -11.02
CA VAL A 628 13.97 5.08 -11.12
C VAL A 628 15.09 5.40 -10.13
N LEU A 629 15.49 4.43 -9.32
CA LEU A 629 16.54 4.53 -8.31
C LEU A 629 17.71 3.61 -8.69
N LYS A 630 18.94 4.13 -8.82
CA LYS A 630 20.13 3.28 -8.58
C LYS A 630 20.08 2.90 -7.11
N VAL A 631 19.94 1.61 -6.82
CA VAL A 631 19.86 1.14 -5.44
C VAL A 631 21.20 1.37 -4.77
N PRO A 632 21.26 2.12 -3.64
CA PRO A 632 22.54 2.48 -3.05
C PRO A 632 23.32 1.26 -2.56
N HIS A 633 24.65 1.32 -2.65
CA HIS A 633 25.56 0.33 -2.07
C HIS A 633 25.23 -1.10 -2.47
N HIS A 634 24.98 -1.29 -3.78
CA HIS A 634 24.70 -2.59 -4.42
C HIS A 634 23.57 -3.42 -3.76
N GLY A 635 22.65 -2.76 -3.05
CA GLY A 635 21.57 -3.40 -2.29
C GLY A 635 22.04 -4.13 -1.02
N ILE A 636 23.19 -3.74 -0.45
CA ILE A 636 23.74 -4.28 0.80
C ILE A 636 22.98 -3.70 2.00
N ASN A 637 22.92 -4.45 3.11
CA ASN A 637 22.22 -4.05 4.34
C ASN A 637 22.99 -3.03 5.20
N THR A 638 23.56 -2.04 4.54
CA THR A 638 24.09 -0.76 5.04
C THR A 638 23.28 0.42 4.49
N SER A 639 22.47 0.18 3.44
CA SER A 639 21.64 1.15 2.74
C SER A 639 20.18 0.69 2.64
N SER A 640 19.41 1.37 1.77
CA SER A 640 18.01 1.17 1.45
C SER A 640 17.13 1.11 2.69
N SER A 641 17.26 2.08 3.60
CA SER A 641 16.39 2.18 4.76
C SER A 641 14.92 2.35 4.35
N TYR A 642 13.99 1.75 5.08
CA TYR A 642 12.56 1.86 4.76
C TYR A 642 12.08 3.32 4.69
N ALA A 643 12.62 4.21 5.53
CA ALA A 643 12.31 5.64 5.49
C ALA A 643 12.75 6.29 4.17
N PHE A 644 13.97 6.00 3.70
CA PHE A 644 14.50 6.51 2.43
C PHE A 644 13.71 5.98 1.24
N VAL A 645 13.47 4.66 1.18
CA VAL A 645 12.71 4.04 0.09
C VAL A 645 11.30 4.65 -0.05
N ASN A 646 10.59 4.89 1.07
CA ASN A 646 9.26 5.50 1.02
C ASN A 646 9.28 7.02 0.74
N TYR A 647 10.35 7.73 1.13
CA TYR A 647 10.53 9.14 0.81
C TYR A 647 10.85 9.36 -0.68
N VAL A 648 11.68 8.49 -1.27
CA VAL A 648 12.02 8.50 -2.70
C VAL A 648 10.82 8.05 -3.55
N GLY A 649 10.12 7.00 -3.13
CA GLY A 649 8.85 6.56 -3.76
C GLY A 649 8.99 5.96 -5.17
N ALA A 650 10.16 5.46 -5.53
CA ALA A 650 10.45 4.93 -6.88
C ALA A 650 9.59 3.71 -7.27
N ASP A 651 9.15 3.66 -8.52
CA ASP A 651 8.48 2.48 -9.09
C ASP A 651 9.50 1.37 -9.42
N ILE A 652 10.74 1.74 -9.77
CA ILE A 652 11.83 0.86 -10.23
C ILE A 652 13.13 1.13 -9.45
N GLY A 653 13.85 0.05 -9.11
CA GLY A 653 15.20 0.07 -8.56
C GLY A 653 16.13 -0.78 -9.42
N ILE A 654 17.28 -0.23 -9.79
CA ILE A 654 18.33 -0.92 -10.56
C ILE A 654 19.51 -1.16 -9.63
N ILE A 655 19.99 -2.40 -9.54
CA ILE A 655 21.10 -2.82 -8.70
C ILE A 655 22.29 -3.21 -9.58
N PRO A 656 23.35 -2.39 -9.66
CA PRO A 656 24.60 -2.79 -10.28
C PRO A 656 25.25 -3.90 -9.43
N ARG A 657 25.39 -5.12 -9.98
CA ARG A 657 26.03 -6.29 -9.33
C ARG A 657 26.16 -7.48 -10.29
N GLU A 658 27.08 -8.38 -9.98
CA GLU A 658 27.23 -9.66 -10.68
C GLU A 658 25.99 -10.56 -10.56
N THR A 659 25.82 -11.48 -11.51
CA THR A 659 24.79 -12.55 -11.42
C THR A 659 25.04 -13.46 -10.22
N ASN A 660 24.33 -13.18 -9.14
CA ASN A 660 24.02 -14.06 -8.02
C ASN A 660 22.66 -13.60 -7.49
N GLN A 661 21.72 -14.52 -7.24
CA GLN A 661 20.33 -14.18 -6.87
C GLN A 661 20.25 -13.03 -5.85
N ILE A 662 19.35 -12.06 -6.08
CA ILE A 662 19.16 -10.89 -5.21
C ILE A 662 19.24 -11.31 -3.75
N MET A 663 20.18 -10.71 -3.00
CA MET A 663 20.33 -11.04 -1.59
C MET A 663 19.08 -10.57 -0.85
N LYS A 664 18.23 -11.50 -0.40
CA LYS A 664 16.99 -11.20 0.35
C LYS A 664 17.29 -10.77 1.80
N ASN A 665 18.05 -9.69 1.93
CA ASN A 665 18.46 -9.03 3.16
C ASN A 665 17.43 -7.96 3.56
N GLY A 666 17.76 -7.11 4.55
CA GLY A 666 16.86 -6.03 4.97
C GLY A 666 16.69 -4.91 3.93
N ALA A 667 17.75 -4.54 3.21
CA ALA A 667 17.68 -3.57 2.09
C ALA A 667 16.69 -4.04 1.00
N TYR A 668 16.82 -5.29 0.53
CA TYR A 668 15.85 -5.91 -0.38
C TYR A 668 14.43 -5.93 0.20
N THR A 669 14.27 -6.31 1.46
CA THR A 669 12.96 -6.37 2.12
C THR A 669 12.31 -4.98 2.17
N ASN A 670 13.09 -3.93 2.44
CA ASN A 670 12.61 -2.55 2.45
C ASN A 670 12.19 -2.08 1.05
N LEU A 671 12.97 -2.38 0.01
CA LEU A 671 12.67 -2.05 -1.39
C LEU A 671 11.37 -2.72 -1.86
N ILE A 672 11.22 -4.03 -1.62
CA ILE A 672 10.02 -4.79 -2.00
C ILE A 672 8.79 -4.33 -1.20
N THR A 673 8.93 -4.07 0.10
CA THR A 673 7.84 -3.52 0.93
C THR A 673 7.47 -2.09 0.52
N GLY A 674 8.46 -1.32 0.04
CA GLY A 674 8.28 -0.02 -0.62
C GLY A 674 7.71 -0.09 -2.03
N ARG A 675 7.35 -1.29 -2.52
CA ARG A 675 6.72 -1.56 -3.83
C ARG A 675 7.63 -1.32 -5.05
N VAL A 676 8.94 -1.26 -4.86
CA VAL A 676 9.94 -1.03 -5.91
C VAL A 676 10.15 -2.31 -6.74
N THR A 677 9.97 -2.27 -8.07
CA THR A 677 10.37 -3.38 -8.97
C THR A 677 11.89 -3.39 -9.10
N LEU A 678 12.55 -4.54 -8.91
CA LEU A 678 14.02 -4.62 -8.91
C LEU A 678 14.57 -5.30 -10.17
N PHE A 679 15.64 -4.72 -10.71
CA PHE A 679 16.43 -5.23 -11.84
C PHE A 679 17.92 -5.27 -11.46
N GLU A 680 18.65 -6.34 -11.82
CA GLU A 680 20.10 -6.48 -11.58
C GLU A 680 20.88 -6.46 -12.89
N THR A 681 21.93 -5.64 -13.01
CA THR A 681 22.71 -5.47 -14.27
C THR A 681 23.30 -6.78 -14.78
N GLY A 682 23.91 -7.58 -13.89
CA GLY A 682 24.58 -8.83 -14.24
C GLY A 682 23.68 -9.90 -14.87
N LEU A 683 22.35 -9.84 -14.68
CA LEU A 683 21.43 -10.86 -15.21
C LEU A 683 21.14 -10.70 -16.72
N LYS A 684 21.41 -9.52 -17.29
CA LYS A 684 21.07 -9.16 -18.69
C LYS A 684 22.19 -8.45 -19.45
N ASP A 685 23.41 -8.43 -18.90
CA ASP A 685 24.59 -7.69 -19.42
C ASP A 685 24.38 -6.16 -19.46
N GLY A 686 23.61 -5.65 -18.49
CA GLY A 686 23.25 -4.24 -18.36
C GLY A 686 21.77 -4.01 -18.09
N VAL A 687 21.39 -2.74 -17.99
CA VAL A 687 20.00 -2.27 -17.97
C VAL A 687 19.95 -0.93 -18.71
N SER A 688 19.15 -0.87 -19.78
CA SER A 688 18.96 0.37 -20.54
C SER A 688 17.74 1.15 -20.03
N LEU A 689 17.83 2.47 -20.03
CA LEU A 689 16.71 3.38 -19.85
C LEU A 689 16.67 4.37 -21.02
N TYR A 690 15.47 4.63 -21.52
CA TYR A 690 15.22 5.58 -22.60
C TYR A 690 14.09 6.52 -22.19
N ALA A 691 14.24 7.82 -22.47
CA ALA A 691 13.18 8.79 -22.28
C ALA A 691 13.05 9.72 -23.47
N THR A 692 11.81 9.90 -23.92
CA THR A 692 11.40 10.87 -24.94
C THR A 692 10.59 11.98 -24.26
N LYS A 693 10.14 12.97 -25.04
CA LYS A 693 9.16 13.96 -24.57
C LYS A 693 7.78 13.37 -24.21
N ASP A 694 7.43 12.19 -24.73
CA ASP A 694 6.09 11.59 -24.58
C ASP A 694 6.07 10.53 -23.45
N GLY A 695 7.23 9.98 -23.07
CA GLY A 695 7.35 9.02 -21.99
C GLY A 695 8.73 8.34 -21.93
N TRP A 696 8.92 7.53 -20.90
CA TRP A 696 10.15 6.77 -20.67
C TRP A 696 9.87 5.27 -20.49
N ASN A 697 10.89 4.45 -20.72
CA ASN A 697 10.87 3.01 -20.46
C ASN A 697 12.25 2.52 -19.98
N VAL A 698 12.26 1.51 -19.11
CA VAL A 698 13.47 0.72 -18.76
C VAL A 698 13.39 -0.59 -19.53
N GLN A 699 14.48 -1.06 -20.12
CA GLN A 699 14.56 -2.31 -20.86
C GLN A 699 15.47 -3.28 -20.09
N TYR A 700 15.03 -4.53 -19.99
CA TYR A 700 15.64 -5.55 -19.14
C TYR A 700 15.59 -6.92 -19.78
#